data_AF-A0A938T1V8-F1
#
_entry.id   AF-A0A938T1V8-F1
#
_cell.length_a   1.000
_cell.length_b   1.000
_cell.length_c   1.000
_cell.angle_alpha   90.00
_cell.angle_beta   90.00
_cell.angle_gamma   90.00
#
_symmetry.space_group_name_H-M   'P 1'
#
loop_
_entity.id
_entity.type
_entity.pdbx_description
1 polymer ?
#
loop_
_entity_poly.entity_id
_entity_poly.type
_entity_poly.pdbx_seq_one_letter_code
_entity_poly.pdbx_strand_id
1 'polypeptide(L)'
;MPENLQELQQKVAYAEQFKRIANQIHAAKDMDQILLDLHKEILALFDAEQMTLYAVDSERKEIYSRVPHIDHVEEIRIPINEQSLAGFTAKFLRPVNIVNAYEQAELAGIHPALVFDHSWDQRTGFKTKQVLTYPIVAENKYLMGVIQLLNKKQGDRFTKKDEESVAEIAKSLGIAFSNLRKLAKKTPTKFDALVANNRLTQAELEQAIADARKGPVDIETLLIDKYKVPKTEIGKTLSQFYKCPHVEYDDRILVEPDLLKTLNTDYLKKNFWTPLRRDKTIVEVLIDDPNDLDKIQDIKRIFPGQSIRFVVGLRRDILQFLRAATGETEQTSKGSLSEILGALASEAEAEPKAEEAAAYAVDENDSAIVRLANQIVADAHRMGSSDIHIEPYGEKKETIVRFRVDGSCFEYMKIPPGYRRAIVSRFKIMANLDIAERRKPQDGKIKFRLGDTREIELRVATLPTSGTGNEDVVMRILAASEPLPLDKMEFTPRNLRELIRIAEKPYGIILCVGPTGSGKTTTLHSVLGHINKPERKIWTAEDPVEITQHGLRQVQVQPKIGFTFAIAMRAFLRADPDVIMVGEMRDKETADTGIEASLTGHLVFSTLHTNNAVETVTRLLDIGCDPFSFSDAMLGVLAQRLCKRICKDCKEDYRPQREEYDDLVHGYGAPYWEKLGAAYDDAFKLYRGKGCETCNKTGF
;
A
#
# COMPACT_ATOMS: atom_id res chain seq x y z
N MET A 1 46.79 38.58 -25.96
CA MET A 1 46.57 37.37 -25.14
C MET A 1 45.61 37.58 -23.95
N PRO A 2 45.57 38.74 -23.25
CA PRO A 2 44.61 38.96 -22.16
C PRO A 2 43.13 39.05 -22.60
N GLU A 3 42.85 39.66 -23.76
CA GLU A 3 41.48 39.84 -24.28
C GLU A 3 40.77 38.50 -24.58
N ASN A 4 41.48 37.50 -25.11
CA ASN A 4 40.92 36.17 -25.37
C ASN A 4 40.50 35.41 -24.11
N LEU A 5 41.17 35.64 -22.97
CA LEU A 5 40.82 34.95 -21.72
C LEU A 5 39.55 35.55 -21.09
N GLN A 6 39.41 36.87 -21.13
CA GLN A 6 38.21 37.57 -20.67
C GLN A 6 36.98 37.24 -21.53
N GLU A 7 37.14 37.19 -22.86
CA GLU A 7 36.04 36.82 -23.75
C GLU A 7 35.60 35.36 -23.56
N LEU A 8 36.55 34.45 -23.28
CA LEU A 8 36.24 33.05 -22.98
C LEU A 8 35.54 32.91 -21.63
N GLN A 9 35.98 33.63 -20.60
CA GLN A 9 35.33 33.64 -19.28
C GLN A 9 33.89 34.17 -19.35
N GLN A 10 33.64 35.21 -20.14
CA GLN A 10 32.29 35.73 -20.37
C GLN A 10 31.40 34.70 -21.11
N LYS A 11 31.94 33.98 -22.10
CA LYS A 11 31.20 32.90 -22.80
C LYS A 11 30.85 31.73 -21.88
N VAL A 12 31.76 31.34 -20.97
CA VAL A 12 31.51 30.28 -20.00
C VAL A 12 30.45 30.70 -18.98
N ALA A 13 30.57 31.89 -18.40
CA ALA A 13 29.59 32.41 -17.45
C ALA A 13 28.18 32.49 -18.07
N TYR A 14 28.10 32.94 -19.33
CA TYR A 14 26.85 32.97 -20.08
C TYR A 14 26.23 31.58 -20.27
N ALA A 15 27.03 30.58 -20.65
CA ALA A 15 26.55 29.21 -20.83
C ALA A 15 26.09 28.55 -19.52
N GLU A 16 26.76 28.83 -18.41
CA GLU A 16 26.37 28.35 -17.08
C GLU A 16 25.04 28.97 -16.62
N GLN A 17 24.88 30.28 -16.81
CA GLN A 17 23.63 30.99 -16.49
C GLN A 17 22.47 30.46 -17.34
N PHE A 18 22.68 30.25 -18.64
CA PHE A 18 21.68 29.65 -19.52
C PHE A 18 21.27 28.25 -19.06
N LYS A 19 22.24 27.38 -18.74
CA LYS A 19 21.97 26.00 -18.28
C LYS A 19 21.15 25.98 -16.98
N ARG A 20 21.41 26.92 -16.07
CA ARG A 20 20.64 27.07 -14.83
C ARG A 20 19.18 27.44 -15.11
N ILE A 21 18.94 28.43 -15.97
CA ILE A 21 17.59 28.86 -16.36
C ILE A 21 16.83 27.70 -17.03
N ALA A 22 17.47 26.98 -17.96
CA ALA A 22 16.86 25.82 -18.62
C ALA A 22 16.45 24.71 -17.63
N ASN A 23 17.30 24.41 -16.64
CA ASN A 23 16.99 23.41 -15.63
C ASN A 23 15.80 23.82 -14.74
N GLN A 24 15.71 25.10 -14.35
CA GLN A 24 14.57 25.62 -13.58
C GLN A 24 13.27 25.58 -14.39
N ILE A 25 13.31 25.93 -15.68
CA ILE A 25 12.16 25.81 -16.62
C ILE A 25 11.60 24.39 -16.60
N HIS A 26 12.47 23.38 -16.68
CA HIS A 26 12.05 21.98 -16.72
C HIS A 26 11.62 21.41 -15.35
N ALA A 27 12.03 22.04 -14.24
CA ALA A 27 11.69 21.60 -12.88
C ALA A 27 10.36 22.18 -12.35
N ALA A 28 9.80 23.20 -13.00
CA ALA A 28 8.59 23.86 -12.56
C ALA A 28 7.34 22.96 -12.63
N LYS A 29 6.46 23.08 -11.63
CA LYS A 29 5.26 22.23 -11.50
C LYS A 29 4.04 22.76 -12.23
N ASP A 30 3.95 24.07 -12.40
CA ASP A 30 2.89 24.75 -13.12
C ASP A 30 3.46 25.96 -13.88
N MET A 31 2.61 26.54 -14.74
CA MET A 31 3.01 27.61 -15.63
C MET A 31 3.20 28.95 -14.90
N ASP A 32 2.42 29.21 -13.85
CA ASP A 32 2.52 30.44 -13.07
C ASP A 32 3.87 30.51 -12.35
N GLN A 33 4.38 29.38 -11.86
CA GLN A 33 5.71 29.29 -11.26
C GLN A 33 6.84 29.65 -12.25
N ILE A 34 6.74 29.20 -13.51
CA ILE A 34 7.70 29.56 -14.57
C ILE A 34 7.67 31.07 -14.82
N LEU A 35 6.47 31.66 -14.87
CA LEU A 35 6.28 33.10 -15.11
C LEU A 35 6.89 33.96 -14.00
N LEU A 36 6.84 33.49 -12.75
CA LEU A 36 7.27 34.23 -11.57
C LEU A 36 8.76 34.05 -11.23
N ASP A 37 9.23 32.81 -11.15
CA ASP A 37 10.54 32.49 -10.59
C ASP A 37 11.68 32.84 -11.57
N LEU A 38 11.43 32.79 -12.88
CA LEU A 38 12.44 32.98 -13.92
C LEU A 38 12.58 34.42 -14.41
N HIS A 39 11.64 35.29 -14.05
CA HIS A 39 11.56 36.66 -14.57
C HIS A 39 12.88 37.43 -14.38
N LYS A 40 13.43 37.41 -13.16
CA LYS A 40 14.68 38.11 -12.83
C LYS A 40 15.90 37.51 -13.52
N GLU A 41 15.98 36.18 -13.63
CA GLU A 41 17.13 35.49 -14.21
C GLU A 41 17.21 35.71 -15.73
N ILE A 42 16.05 35.69 -16.41
CA ILE A 42 15.94 35.95 -17.85
C ILE A 42 16.23 37.42 -18.18
N LEU A 43 15.70 38.38 -17.40
CA LEU A 43 16.03 39.81 -17.57
C LEU A 43 17.54 40.08 -17.49
N ALA A 44 18.21 39.45 -16.52
CA ALA A 44 19.64 39.58 -16.36
C ALA A 44 20.42 38.99 -17.54
N LEU A 45 19.95 37.88 -18.13
CA LEU A 45 20.61 37.24 -19.28
C LEU A 45 20.61 38.12 -20.54
N PHE A 46 19.49 38.80 -20.82
CA PHE A 46 19.33 39.62 -22.03
C PHE A 46 19.71 41.09 -21.85
N ASP A 47 20.06 41.48 -20.62
CA ASP A 47 20.28 42.89 -20.23
C ASP A 47 19.08 43.77 -20.58
N ALA A 48 17.85 43.27 -20.34
CA ALA A 48 16.61 43.98 -20.65
C ALA A 48 16.05 44.70 -19.41
N GLU A 49 15.36 45.82 -19.58
CA GLU A 49 14.70 46.56 -18.51
C GLU A 49 13.42 45.85 -18.04
N GLN A 50 12.63 45.33 -18.98
CA GLN A 50 11.41 44.57 -18.69
C GLN A 50 11.22 43.39 -19.65
N MET A 51 10.43 42.42 -19.18
CA MET A 51 10.03 41.27 -19.98
C MET A 51 8.60 40.87 -19.64
N THR A 52 7.94 40.30 -20.63
CA THR A 52 6.64 39.68 -20.47
C THR A 52 6.66 38.32 -21.13
N LEU A 53 6.29 37.30 -20.37
CA LEU A 53 6.15 35.93 -20.85
C LEU A 53 4.66 35.64 -20.96
N TYR A 54 4.17 35.43 -22.18
CA TYR A 54 2.77 35.15 -22.46
C TYR A 54 2.56 33.65 -22.71
N ALA A 55 1.47 33.11 -22.16
CA ALA A 55 0.95 31.79 -22.46
C ALA A 55 -0.25 31.89 -23.42
N VAL A 56 -0.48 30.86 -24.23
CA VAL A 56 -1.64 30.82 -25.16
C VAL A 56 -2.90 30.32 -24.45
N ASP A 57 -3.97 31.08 -24.57
CA ASP A 57 -5.35 30.66 -24.33
C ASP A 57 -5.98 30.25 -25.67
N SER A 58 -6.01 28.94 -25.93
CA SER A 58 -6.49 28.43 -27.22
C SER A 58 -8.00 28.55 -27.42
N GLU A 59 -8.77 28.68 -26.33
CA GLU A 59 -10.24 28.80 -26.41
C GLU A 59 -10.64 30.20 -26.84
N ARG A 60 -10.01 31.22 -26.24
CA ARG A 60 -10.26 32.63 -26.55
C ARG A 60 -9.46 33.16 -27.74
N LYS A 61 -8.48 32.40 -28.24
CA LYS A 61 -7.51 32.82 -29.27
C LYS A 61 -6.74 34.08 -28.85
N GLU A 62 -6.34 34.10 -27.59
CA GLU A 62 -5.58 35.18 -26.96
C GLU A 62 -4.26 34.63 -26.41
N ILE A 63 -3.28 35.50 -26.22
CA ILE A 63 -2.15 35.26 -25.34
C ILE A 63 -2.33 36.06 -24.07
N TYR A 64 -1.93 35.51 -22.93
CA TYR A 64 -2.08 36.16 -21.63
C TYR A 64 -0.84 36.04 -20.77
N SER A 65 -0.61 37.02 -19.90
CA SER A 65 0.46 37.01 -18.90
C SER A 65 -0.10 37.51 -17.58
N ARG A 66 0.44 36.99 -16.46
CA ARG A 66 0.04 37.38 -15.10
C ARG A 66 1.23 38.03 -14.42
N VAL A 67 1.06 39.26 -13.96
CA VAL A 67 2.08 39.99 -13.22
C VAL A 67 1.64 40.10 -11.76
N PRO A 68 2.45 39.61 -10.80
CA PRO A 68 2.12 39.74 -9.38
C PRO A 68 2.31 41.21 -8.95
N HIS A 69 1.27 41.81 -8.36
CA HIS A 69 1.35 43.09 -7.67
C HIS A 69 1.14 42.88 -6.16
N ILE A 70 1.45 43.90 -5.34
CA ILE A 70 1.52 43.77 -3.87
C ILE A 70 0.18 43.31 -3.28
N ASP A 71 -0.95 43.69 -3.89
CA ASP A 71 -2.31 43.41 -3.40
C ASP A 71 -3.23 42.68 -4.40
N HIS A 72 -2.82 42.46 -5.66
CA HIS A 72 -3.59 41.73 -6.68
C HIS A 72 -2.70 41.21 -7.82
N VAL A 73 -3.19 40.23 -8.58
CA VAL A 73 -2.54 39.77 -9.83
C VAL A 73 -3.17 40.50 -11.00
N GLU A 74 -2.38 41.27 -11.76
CA GLU A 74 -2.84 41.94 -12.97
C GLU A 74 -2.64 41.00 -14.18
N GLU A 75 -3.71 40.69 -14.89
CA GLU A 75 -3.69 39.79 -16.05
C GLU A 75 -3.77 40.61 -17.34
N ILE A 76 -2.71 40.56 -18.16
CA ILE A 76 -2.63 41.21 -19.47
C ILE A 76 -3.07 40.20 -20.52
N ARG A 77 -4.07 40.54 -21.34
CA ARG A 77 -4.58 39.71 -22.44
C ARG A 77 -4.44 40.43 -23.78
N ILE A 78 -3.90 39.72 -24.76
CA ILE A 78 -3.65 40.24 -26.10
C ILE A 78 -4.25 39.27 -27.13
N PRO A 79 -5.12 39.72 -28.05
CA PRO A 79 -5.62 38.88 -29.13
C PRO A 79 -4.50 38.39 -30.07
N ILE A 80 -4.62 37.15 -30.56
CA ILE A 80 -3.69 36.61 -31.57
C ILE A 80 -4.06 37.17 -32.95
N ASN A 81 -3.62 38.41 -33.23
CA ASN A 81 -3.87 39.14 -34.47
C ASN A 81 -2.66 40.04 -34.84
N GLU A 82 -2.77 40.79 -35.94
CA GLU A 82 -1.70 41.65 -36.46
C GLU A 82 -1.65 43.07 -35.86
N GLN A 83 -2.41 43.34 -34.78
CA GLN A 83 -2.53 44.69 -34.23
C GLN A 83 -1.45 45.01 -33.19
N SER A 84 -0.90 43.98 -32.53
CA SER A 84 0.18 44.12 -31.55
C SER A 84 1.39 43.29 -31.95
N LEU A 85 2.58 43.67 -31.49
CA LEU A 85 3.83 42.93 -31.78
C LEU A 85 3.79 41.50 -31.24
N ALA A 86 3.34 41.32 -30.01
CA ALA A 86 3.22 39.99 -29.39
C ALA A 86 2.14 39.14 -30.08
N GLY A 87 0.99 39.74 -30.44
CA GLY A 87 -0.07 39.08 -31.21
C GLY A 87 0.39 38.67 -32.61
N PHE A 88 1.15 39.54 -33.29
CA PHE A 88 1.71 39.27 -34.61
C PHE A 88 2.70 38.11 -34.57
N THR A 89 3.60 38.11 -33.58
CA THR A 89 4.54 37.01 -33.34
C THR A 89 3.81 35.70 -33.05
N ALA A 90 2.75 35.73 -32.24
CA ALA A 90 1.91 34.58 -31.98
C ALA A 90 1.23 34.06 -33.27
N LYS A 91 0.67 34.95 -34.08
CA LYS A 91 -0.10 34.59 -35.28
C LYS A 91 0.78 34.01 -36.40
N PHE A 92 1.92 34.62 -36.67
CA PHE A 92 2.79 34.23 -37.79
C PHE A 92 3.96 33.33 -37.39
N LEU A 93 4.17 33.09 -36.09
CA LEU A 93 5.33 32.37 -35.56
C LEU A 93 6.66 32.97 -36.05
N ARG A 94 6.72 34.30 -36.14
CA ARG A 94 7.90 35.06 -36.58
C ARG A 94 8.37 35.99 -35.47
N PRO A 95 9.68 35.97 -35.13
CA PRO A 95 10.22 36.94 -34.19
C PRO A 95 10.18 38.34 -34.79
N VAL A 96 10.07 39.34 -33.93
CA VAL A 96 10.12 40.76 -34.30
C VAL A 96 11.14 41.44 -33.40
N ASN A 97 12.05 42.20 -33.99
CA ASN A 97 13.06 42.98 -33.28
C ASN A 97 13.07 44.40 -33.84
N ILE A 98 12.54 45.35 -33.08
CA ILE A 98 12.45 46.75 -33.46
C ILE A 98 13.27 47.64 -32.53
N VAL A 99 13.79 48.71 -33.10
CA VAL A 99 14.62 49.69 -32.42
C VAL A 99 13.78 50.78 -31.76
N ASN A 100 12.64 51.14 -32.37
CA ASN A 100 11.75 52.19 -31.88
C ASN A 100 10.27 51.85 -32.07
N ALA A 101 9.61 51.43 -30.98
CA ALA A 101 8.19 51.12 -30.94
C ALA A 101 7.29 52.31 -31.28
N TYR A 102 7.75 53.55 -31.13
CA TYR A 102 6.98 54.75 -31.50
C TYR A 102 7.11 55.12 -32.99
N GLU A 103 7.99 54.45 -33.75
CA GLU A 103 8.22 54.74 -35.16
C GLU A 103 7.29 53.92 -36.06
N GLN A 104 6.19 54.54 -36.50
CA GLN A 104 5.18 53.88 -37.32
C GLN A 104 5.73 53.31 -38.65
N ALA A 105 6.79 53.92 -39.21
CA ALA A 105 7.44 53.42 -40.42
C ALA A 105 8.12 52.05 -40.19
N GLU A 106 8.73 51.84 -39.03
CA GLU A 106 9.37 50.58 -38.65
C GLU A 106 8.30 49.48 -38.45
N LEU A 107 7.21 49.81 -37.76
CA LEU A 107 6.07 48.90 -37.57
C LEU A 107 5.39 48.52 -38.89
N ALA A 108 5.13 49.51 -39.76
CA ALA A 108 4.52 49.29 -41.07
C ALA A 108 5.42 48.45 -42.00
N GLY A 109 6.74 48.51 -41.83
CA GLY A 109 7.71 47.65 -42.51
C GLY A 109 7.57 46.17 -42.16
N ILE A 110 7.00 45.85 -40.99
CA ILE A 110 6.68 44.47 -40.59
C ILE A 110 5.27 44.08 -41.05
N HIS A 111 4.27 44.91 -40.75
CA HIS A 111 2.90 44.71 -41.19
C HIS A 111 2.08 46.03 -41.11
N PRO A 112 1.27 46.37 -42.13
CA PRO A 112 0.56 47.65 -42.18
C PRO A 112 -0.47 47.87 -41.06
N ALA A 113 -0.94 46.79 -40.43
CA ALA A 113 -1.92 46.85 -39.33
C ALA A 113 -1.28 46.97 -37.93
N LEU A 114 0.05 46.91 -37.82
CA LEU A 114 0.73 47.04 -36.52
C LEU A 114 0.68 48.49 -36.04
N VAL A 115 0.21 48.67 -34.81
CA VAL A 115 0.18 49.97 -34.13
C VAL A 115 0.70 49.76 -32.72
N PHE A 116 1.59 50.64 -32.26
CA PHE A 116 2.06 50.60 -30.88
C PHE A 116 1.03 51.27 -29.96
N ASP A 117 0.51 50.48 -29.01
CA ASP A 117 -0.34 50.98 -27.94
C ASP A 117 0.52 51.60 -26.82
N HIS A 118 0.47 52.92 -26.72
CA HIS A 118 1.22 53.70 -25.73
C HIS A 118 0.41 53.99 -24.46
N SER A 119 -0.81 53.45 -24.33
CA SER A 119 -1.66 53.67 -23.14
C SER A 119 -1.02 53.10 -21.87
N TRP A 120 -0.30 51.97 -22.00
CA TRP A 120 0.44 51.36 -20.91
C TRP A 120 1.65 52.20 -20.47
N ASP A 121 2.40 52.71 -21.44
CA ASP A 121 3.53 53.62 -21.18
C ASP A 121 3.07 54.90 -20.47
N GLN A 122 1.93 55.46 -20.88
CA GLN A 122 1.33 56.63 -20.24
C GLN A 122 0.87 56.36 -18.80
N ARG A 123 0.35 55.16 -18.52
CA ARG A 123 -0.13 54.76 -17.19
C ARG A 123 1.00 54.47 -16.22
N THR A 124 2.05 53.79 -16.67
CA THR A 124 3.14 53.29 -15.81
C THR A 124 4.33 54.25 -15.74
N GLY A 125 4.45 55.18 -16.69
CA GLY A 125 5.63 56.03 -16.85
C GLY A 125 6.84 55.30 -17.45
N PHE A 126 6.73 53.99 -17.73
CA PHE A 126 7.74 53.23 -18.45
C PHE A 126 7.65 53.56 -19.95
N LYS A 127 8.78 53.86 -20.60
CA LYS A 127 8.80 54.18 -22.04
C LYS A 127 9.39 53.01 -22.83
N THR A 128 8.55 52.31 -23.58
CA THR A 128 8.92 51.21 -24.46
C THR A 128 9.57 51.75 -25.74
N LYS A 129 10.88 51.59 -25.88
CA LYS A 129 11.64 51.99 -27.08
C LYS A 129 11.95 50.77 -27.95
N GLN A 130 12.69 49.81 -27.43
CA GLN A 130 13.13 48.64 -28.18
C GLN A 130 12.27 47.44 -27.78
N VAL A 131 11.88 46.61 -28.76
CA VAL A 131 11.06 45.43 -28.50
C VAL A 131 11.61 44.25 -29.27
N LEU A 132 11.92 43.16 -28.56
CA LEU A 132 12.21 41.85 -29.14
C LEU A 132 11.12 40.86 -28.70
N THR A 133 10.31 40.38 -29.64
CA THR A 133 9.35 39.29 -29.43
C THR A 133 9.82 38.01 -30.10
N TYR A 134 9.63 36.87 -29.43
CA TYR A 134 9.98 35.56 -29.98
C TYR A 134 8.87 34.53 -29.69
N PRO A 135 8.46 33.71 -30.67
CA PRO A 135 7.42 32.71 -30.47
C PRO A 135 7.96 31.50 -29.69
N ILE A 136 7.20 31.06 -28.70
CA ILE A 136 7.47 29.83 -27.94
C ILE A 136 6.62 28.74 -28.56
N VAL A 137 7.26 27.76 -29.18
CA VAL A 137 6.59 26.67 -29.90
C VAL A 137 7.00 25.31 -29.33
N ALA A 138 6.06 24.38 -29.29
CA ALA A 138 6.36 22.97 -29.02
C ALA A 138 7.10 22.32 -30.20
N GLU A 139 7.61 21.10 -30.00
CA GLU A 139 8.33 20.34 -31.05
C GLU A 139 7.54 20.18 -32.35
N ASN A 140 6.22 20.09 -32.28
CA ASN A 140 5.32 20.01 -33.44
C ASN A 140 4.95 21.38 -34.04
N LYS A 141 5.71 22.44 -33.73
CA LYS A 141 5.47 23.84 -34.12
C LYS A 141 4.14 24.44 -33.63
N TYR A 142 3.50 23.80 -32.66
CA TYR A 142 2.29 24.36 -32.05
C TYR A 142 2.67 25.53 -31.12
N LEU A 143 2.02 26.69 -31.25
CA LEU A 143 2.24 27.87 -30.42
C LEU A 143 1.86 27.60 -28.95
N MET A 144 2.82 27.78 -28.06
CA MET A 144 2.63 27.64 -26.61
C MET A 144 2.63 29.00 -25.90
N GLY A 145 3.33 29.99 -26.45
CA GLY A 145 3.45 31.31 -25.85
C GLY A 145 4.26 32.29 -26.69
N VAL A 146 4.50 33.46 -26.14
CA VAL A 146 5.40 34.48 -26.72
C VAL A 146 6.24 35.05 -25.59
N ILE A 147 7.54 35.20 -25.79
CA ILE A 147 8.41 35.99 -24.91
C ILE A 147 8.59 37.37 -25.55
N GLN A 148 8.47 38.42 -24.74
CA GLN A 148 8.68 39.80 -25.12
C GLN A 148 9.72 40.42 -24.18
N LEU A 149 10.76 41.01 -24.76
CA LEU A 149 11.83 41.74 -24.07
C LEU A 149 11.74 43.21 -24.47
N LEU A 150 11.80 44.11 -23.49
CA LEU A 150 11.63 45.55 -23.66
C LEU A 150 12.87 46.27 -23.16
N ASN A 151 13.40 47.17 -24.01
CA ASN A 151 14.54 48.06 -23.77
C ASN A 151 15.80 47.35 -23.27
N LYS A 152 16.87 47.36 -24.07
CA LYS A 152 18.19 46.95 -23.62
C LYS A 152 18.75 48.02 -22.68
N LYS A 153 19.29 47.62 -21.53
CA LYS A 153 19.92 48.56 -20.56
C LYS A 153 21.20 49.14 -21.14
N GLN A 154 21.96 48.34 -21.88
CA GLN A 154 23.16 48.78 -22.59
C GLN A 154 23.05 48.53 -24.09
N GLY A 155 23.11 49.62 -24.87
CA GLY A 155 23.14 49.59 -26.33
C GLY A 155 21.83 50.02 -26.99
N ASP A 156 21.93 50.31 -28.29
CA ASP A 156 20.84 50.97 -29.03
C ASP A 156 19.83 49.99 -29.65
N ARG A 157 20.05 48.67 -29.55
CA ARG A 157 19.12 47.63 -30.03
C ARG A 157 19.41 46.25 -29.42
N PHE A 158 18.43 45.35 -29.47
CA PHE A 158 18.71 43.91 -29.33
C PHE A 158 19.51 43.42 -30.54
N THR A 159 20.59 42.69 -30.27
CA THR A 159 21.54 42.17 -31.24
C THR A 159 21.08 40.83 -31.81
N LYS A 160 21.71 40.38 -32.90
CA LYS A 160 21.47 39.02 -33.43
C LYS A 160 21.78 37.92 -32.42
N LYS A 161 22.77 38.14 -31.55
CA LYS A 161 23.12 37.20 -30.48
C LYS A 161 21.99 37.09 -29.44
N ASP A 162 21.30 38.20 -29.17
CA ASP A 162 20.11 38.20 -28.29
C ASP A 162 18.96 37.40 -28.95
N GLU A 163 18.76 37.54 -30.26
CA GLU A 163 17.78 36.75 -31.01
C GLU A 163 18.09 35.25 -30.99
N GLU A 164 19.35 34.86 -31.21
CA GLU A 164 19.79 33.46 -31.14
C GLU A 164 19.59 32.89 -29.74
N SER A 165 19.91 33.67 -28.71
CA SER A 165 19.79 33.23 -27.31
C SER A 165 18.35 33.13 -26.84
N VAL A 166 17.47 34.05 -27.27
CA VAL A 166 16.05 33.98 -26.94
C VAL A 166 15.39 32.81 -27.67
N ALA A 167 15.88 32.43 -28.85
CA ALA A 167 15.44 31.22 -29.55
C ALA A 167 15.73 29.94 -28.75
N GLU A 168 16.91 29.85 -28.12
CA GLU A 168 17.27 28.70 -27.28
C GLU A 168 16.40 28.62 -26.01
N ILE A 169 16.16 29.75 -25.34
CA ILE A 169 15.24 29.80 -24.19
C ILE A 169 13.81 29.46 -24.62
N ALA A 170 13.33 30.02 -25.73
CA ALA A 170 12.00 29.74 -26.26
C ALA A 170 11.81 28.25 -26.58
N LYS A 171 12.86 27.56 -27.02
CA LYS A 171 12.83 26.11 -27.24
C LYS A 171 12.65 25.34 -25.92
N SER A 172 13.40 25.70 -24.87
CA SER A 172 13.25 25.07 -23.54
C SER A 172 11.87 25.32 -22.94
N LEU A 173 11.39 26.58 -23.00
CA LEU A 173 10.03 26.95 -22.58
C LEU A 173 8.95 26.21 -23.38
N GLY A 174 9.14 26.02 -24.69
CA GLY A 174 8.20 25.30 -25.54
C GLY A 174 8.05 23.83 -25.17
N ILE A 175 9.14 23.16 -24.80
CA ILE A 175 9.12 21.78 -24.30
C ILE A 175 8.40 21.72 -22.94
N ALA A 176 8.73 22.62 -22.01
CA ALA A 176 8.12 22.65 -20.69
C ALA A 176 6.60 22.94 -20.75
N PHE A 177 6.18 23.96 -21.50
CA PHE A 177 4.77 24.30 -21.68
C PHE A 177 3.99 23.16 -22.36
N SER A 178 4.58 22.48 -23.34
CA SER A 178 3.98 21.31 -23.97
C SER A 178 3.74 20.16 -22.98
N ASN A 179 4.72 19.88 -22.10
CA ASN A 179 4.60 18.84 -21.08
C ASN A 179 3.54 19.19 -20.04
N LEU A 180 3.55 20.42 -19.52
CA LEU A 180 2.54 20.90 -18.58
C LEU A 180 1.13 20.92 -19.20
N ARG A 181 1.01 21.26 -20.48
CA ARG A 181 -0.29 21.23 -21.18
C ARG A 181 -0.80 19.82 -21.47
N LYS A 182 0.08 18.87 -21.77
CA LYS A 182 -0.29 17.44 -21.87
C LYS A 182 -0.82 16.91 -20.53
N LEU A 183 -0.28 17.39 -19.41
CA LEU A 183 -0.79 17.13 -18.08
C LEU A 183 -2.14 17.84 -17.80
N ALA A 184 -2.39 19.01 -18.42
CA ALA A 184 -3.57 19.85 -18.16
C ALA A 184 -4.79 19.61 -19.08
N LYS A 185 -4.65 19.08 -20.31
CA LYS A 185 -5.80 18.78 -21.18
C LYS A 185 -6.67 17.66 -20.59
N LYS A 186 -7.75 18.03 -19.91
CA LYS A 186 -8.79 17.10 -19.43
C LYS A 186 -9.53 16.50 -20.62
N THR A 187 -9.41 15.19 -20.79
CA THR A 187 -10.33 14.39 -21.58
C THR A 187 -11.74 14.53 -20.98
N PRO A 188 -12.78 14.82 -21.78
CA PRO A 188 -14.16 14.86 -21.28
C PRO A 188 -14.49 13.53 -20.61
N THR A 189 -15.03 13.60 -19.40
CA THR A 189 -15.28 12.43 -18.57
C THR A 189 -16.71 11.94 -18.75
N LYS A 190 -16.94 10.64 -18.46
CA LYS A 190 -18.27 10.05 -18.46
C LYS A 190 -19.23 10.61 -17.41
N PHE A 191 -18.81 11.62 -16.62
CA PHE A 191 -19.61 12.26 -15.57
C PHE A 191 -19.85 13.76 -15.82
N ASP A 192 -19.34 14.33 -16.91
CA ASP A 192 -19.45 15.78 -17.18
C ASP A 192 -20.92 16.24 -17.33
N ALA A 193 -21.83 15.35 -17.77
CA ALA A 193 -23.25 15.69 -17.85
C ALA A 193 -23.90 15.85 -16.46
N LEU A 194 -23.31 15.32 -15.38
CA LEU A 194 -23.78 15.59 -14.01
C LEU A 194 -23.51 17.05 -13.61
N VAL A 195 -22.40 17.62 -14.10
CA VAL A 195 -22.09 19.04 -13.89
C VAL A 195 -23.00 19.91 -14.75
N ALA A 196 -23.18 19.56 -16.03
CA ALA A 196 -24.07 20.27 -16.94
C ALA A 196 -25.54 20.31 -16.45
N ASN A 197 -25.98 19.26 -15.74
CA ASN A 197 -27.32 19.15 -15.17
C ASN A 197 -27.41 19.69 -13.72
N ASN A 198 -26.42 20.44 -13.23
CA ASN A 198 -26.36 21.01 -11.88
C ASN A 198 -26.54 19.98 -10.75
N ARG A 199 -26.11 18.73 -10.95
CA ARG A 199 -26.10 17.69 -9.90
C ARG A 199 -24.82 17.71 -9.08
N LEU A 200 -23.74 18.25 -9.66
CA LEU A 200 -22.43 18.44 -9.04
C LEU A 200 -21.84 19.75 -9.54
N THR A 201 -21.01 20.38 -8.72
CA THR A 201 -20.10 21.41 -9.19
C THR A 201 -18.86 20.80 -9.86
N GLN A 202 -18.20 21.56 -10.72
CA GLN A 202 -16.94 21.15 -11.35
C GLN A 202 -15.87 20.81 -10.29
N ALA A 203 -15.81 21.57 -9.19
CA ALA A 203 -14.88 21.34 -8.09
C ALA A 203 -15.16 20.02 -7.36
N GLU A 204 -16.44 19.68 -7.12
CA GLU A 204 -16.82 18.42 -6.48
C GLU A 204 -16.52 17.21 -7.35
N LEU A 205 -16.75 17.29 -8.67
CA LEU A 205 -16.40 16.22 -9.59
C LEU A 205 -14.88 15.97 -9.60
N GLU A 206 -14.08 17.04 -9.61
CA GLU A 206 -12.62 16.93 -9.57
C GLU A 206 -12.11 16.33 -8.26
N GLN A 207 -12.72 16.74 -7.13
CA GLN A 207 -12.41 16.16 -5.84
C GLN A 207 -12.82 14.68 -5.77
N ALA A 208 -13.97 14.30 -6.31
CA ALA A 208 -14.41 12.91 -6.40
C ALA A 208 -13.44 12.06 -7.24
N ILE A 209 -12.96 12.58 -8.37
CA ILE A 209 -11.92 11.92 -9.19
C ILE A 209 -10.61 11.78 -8.42
N ALA A 210 -10.19 12.82 -7.70
CA ALA A 210 -8.97 12.79 -6.90
C ALA A 210 -9.06 11.79 -5.73
N ASP A 211 -10.20 11.75 -5.05
CA ASP A 211 -10.47 10.80 -3.95
C ASP A 211 -10.52 9.36 -4.48
N ALA A 212 -11.17 9.13 -5.63
CA ALA A 212 -11.23 7.82 -6.27
C ALA A 212 -9.85 7.29 -6.71
N ARG A 213 -8.91 8.19 -7.06
CA ARG A 213 -7.52 7.80 -7.41
C ARG A 213 -6.66 7.46 -6.20
N LYS A 214 -6.95 8.04 -5.03
CA LYS A 214 -6.18 7.83 -3.79
C LYS A 214 -6.77 6.72 -2.92
N GLY A 215 -8.07 6.48 -3.01
CA GLY A 215 -8.79 5.49 -2.22
C GLY A 215 -9.05 4.18 -2.99
N PRO A 216 -9.48 3.13 -2.28
CA PRO A 216 -9.87 1.85 -2.88
C PRO A 216 -11.29 1.86 -3.46
N VAL A 217 -12.04 2.96 -3.27
CA VAL A 217 -13.45 3.10 -3.65
C VAL A 217 -13.56 3.73 -5.03
N ASP A 218 -14.38 3.15 -5.90
CA ASP A 218 -14.61 3.67 -7.24
C ASP A 218 -15.39 4.99 -7.21
N ILE A 219 -15.26 5.76 -8.30
CA ILE A 219 -15.90 7.07 -8.43
C ILE A 219 -17.43 7.00 -8.40
N GLU A 220 -18.05 5.94 -8.94
CA GLU A 220 -19.52 5.82 -8.98
C GLU A 220 -20.06 5.68 -7.55
N THR A 221 -19.41 4.86 -6.73
CA THR A 221 -19.70 4.70 -5.31
C THR A 221 -19.50 6.00 -4.53
N LEU A 222 -18.42 6.75 -4.78
CA LEU A 222 -18.18 8.05 -4.13
C LEU A 222 -19.25 9.10 -4.49
N LEU A 223 -19.67 9.16 -5.75
CA LEU A 223 -20.72 10.08 -6.19
C LEU A 223 -22.06 9.78 -5.51
N ILE A 224 -22.38 8.50 -5.28
CA ILE A 224 -23.59 8.08 -4.58
C ILE A 224 -23.49 8.34 -3.07
N ASP A 225 -22.43 7.85 -2.42
CA ASP A 225 -22.37 7.80 -0.96
C ASP A 225 -21.98 9.13 -0.34
N LYS A 226 -20.99 9.83 -0.93
CA LYS A 226 -20.44 11.10 -0.40
C LYS A 226 -21.19 12.31 -0.96
N TYR A 227 -21.40 12.36 -2.27
CA TYR A 227 -22.02 13.51 -2.94
C TYR A 227 -23.53 13.36 -3.17
N LYS A 228 -24.13 12.25 -2.72
CA LYS A 228 -25.59 11.99 -2.74
C LYS A 228 -26.22 12.14 -4.14
N VAL A 229 -25.46 11.86 -5.19
CA VAL A 229 -25.96 11.87 -6.56
C VAL A 229 -26.89 10.66 -6.76
N PRO A 230 -28.14 10.85 -7.23
CA PRO A 230 -29.05 9.74 -7.48
C PRO A 230 -28.48 8.76 -8.51
N LYS A 231 -28.55 7.48 -8.19
CA LYS A 231 -28.06 6.38 -9.04
C LYS A 231 -28.63 6.43 -10.46
N THR A 232 -29.90 6.78 -10.59
CA THR A 232 -30.61 6.93 -11.87
C THR A 232 -30.03 8.04 -12.75
N GLU A 233 -29.50 9.12 -12.17
CA GLU A 233 -28.88 10.23 -12.91
C GLU A 233 -27.47 9.85 -13.39
N ILE A 234 -26.73 9.07 -12.60
CA ILE A 234 -25.45 8.49 -13.02
C ILE A 234 -25.67 7.55 -14.21
N GLY A 235 -26.66 6.65 -14.11
CA GLY A 235 -27.04 5.75 -15.20
C GLY A 235 -27.41 6.45 -16.51
N LYS A 236 -28.21 7.53 -16.44
CA LYS A 236 -28.54 8.36 -17.61
C LYS A 236 -27.29 8.97 -18.25
N THR A 237 -26.38 9.47 -17.43
CA THR A 237 -25.12 10.08 -17.89
C THR A 237 -24.25 9.05 -18.62
N LEU A 238 -24.10 7.85 -18.05
CA LEU A 238 -23.39 6.75 -18.70
C LEU A 238 -24.04 6.34 -20.03
N SER A 239 -25.37 6.27 -20.06
CA SER A 239 -26.11 5.93 -21.28
C SER A 239 -25.90 6.95 -22.40
N GLN A 240 -25.93 8.24 -22.07
CA GLN A 240 -25.67 9.33 -23.01
C GLN A 240 -24.21 9.33 -23.51
N PHE A 241 -23.26 9.14 -22.61
CA PHE A 241 -21.84 9.15 -22.93
C PHE A 241 -21.44 7.98 -23.84
N TYR A 242 -21.84 6.77 -23.47
CA TYR A 242 -21.52 5.55 -24.23
C TYR A 242 -22.47 5.28 -25.40
N LYS A 243 -23.55 6.06 -25.54
CA LYS A 243 -24.62 5.83 -26.52
C LYS A 243 -25.16 4.39 -26.47
N CYS A 244 -25.30 3.89 -25.25
CA CYS A 244 -25.60 2.50 -24.92
C CYS A 244 -26.75 2.46 -23.89
N PRO A 245 -27.75 1.57 -23.99
CA PRO A 245 -28.82 1.50 -23.00
C PRO A 245 -28.28 1.17 -21.61
N HIS A 246 -28.78 1.84 -20.58
CA HIS A 246 -28.42 1.55 -19.19
C HIS A 246 -29.40 0.57 -18.54
N VAL A 247 -28.88 -0.39 -17.79
CA VAL A 247 -29.66 -1.32 -16.98
C VAL A 247 -29.22 -1.18 -15.51
N GLU A 248 -30.20 -0.93 -14.66
CA GLU A 248 -30.03 -0.94 -13.20
C GLU A 248 -30.30 -2.34 -12.64
N TYR A 249 -29.71 -2.65 -11.48
CA TYR A 249 -30.04 -3.87 -10.75
C TYR A 249 -31.53 -3.94 -10.36
N ASP A 250 -32.20 -5.03 -10.75
CA ASP A 250 -33.56 -5.38 -10.37
C ASP A 250 -33.61 -6.91 -10.15
N ASP A 251 -34.06 -7.35 -8.97
CA ASP A 251 -34.19 -8.76 -8.60
C ASP A 251 -35.08 -9.57 -9.57
N ARG A 252 -35.92 -8.89 -10.36
CA ARG A 252 -36.79 -9.53 -11.37
C ARG A 252 -36.05 -9.87 -12.67
N ILE A 253 -34.90 -9.26 -12.91
CA ILE A 253 -34.08 -9.52 -14.09
C ILE A 253 -33.16 -10.70 -13.75
N LEU A 254 -33.59 -11.90 -14.15
CA LEU A 254 -32.84 -13.12 -13.92
C LEU A 254 -31.74 -13.29 -14.97
N VAL A 255 -30.52 -13.55 -14.49
CA VAL A 255 -29.42 -13.98 -15.34
C VAL A 255 -29.65 -15.43 -15.75
N GLU A 256 -29.60 -15.72 -17.05
CA GLU A 256 -29.78 -17.06 -17.57
C GLU A 256 -28.64 -17.99 -17.10
N PRO A 257 -28.91 -19.02 -16.27
CA PRO A 257 -27.85 -19.80 -15.61
C PRO A 257 -26.92 -20.52 -16.59
N ASP A 258 -27.45 -20.93 -17.75
CA ASP A 258 -26.68 -21.63 -18.79
C ASP A 258 -25.58 -20.75 -19.41
N LEU A 259 -25.73 -19.43 -19.37
CA LEU A 259 -24.70 -18.50 -19.84
C LEU A 259 -23.54 -18.34 -18.86
N LEU A 260 -23.75 -18.67 -17.58
CA LEU A 260 -22.72 -18.56 -16.53
C LEU A 260 -21.96 -19.86 -16.29
N LYS A 261 -22.53 -21.03 -16.63
CA LYS A 261 -21.91 -22.35 -16.38
C LYS A 261 -20.49 -22.50 -16.94
N THR A 262 -20.21 -21.87 -18.07
CA THR A 262 -18.90 -21.92 -18.75
C THR A 262 -18.00 -20.74 -18.41
N LEU A 263 -18.47 -19.79 -17.60
CA LEU A 263 -17.76 -18.55 -17.31
C LEU A 263 -17.23 -18.55 -15.87
N ASN A 264 -15.97 -18.16 -15.73
CA ASN A 264 -15.38 -17.94 -14.42
C ASN A 264 -15.99 -16.67 -13.79
N THR A 265 -16.72 -16.84 -12.69
CA THR A 265 -17.42 -15.76 -11.98
C THR A 265 -16.46 -14.75 -11.37
N ASP A 266 -15.26 -15.15 -10.93
CA ASP A 266 -14.23 -14.23 -10.45
C ASP A 266 -13.66 -13.38 -11.59
N TYR A 267 -13.54 -13.94 -12.80
CA TYR A 267 -13.18 -13.17 -13.99
C TYR A 267 -14.26 -12.13 -14.33
N LEU A 268 -15.54 -12.49 -14.25
CA LEU A 268 -16.66 -11.57 -14.46
C LEU A 268 -16.70 -10.45 -13.42
N LYS A 269 -16.49 -10.78 -12.14
CA LYS A 269 -16.40 -9.81 -11.02
C LYS A 269 -15.21 -8.86 -11.20
N LYS A 270 -14.04 -9.38 -11.56
CA LYS A 270 -12.81 -8.58 -11.76
C LYS A 270 -12.89 -7.66 -12.97
N ASN A 271 -13.53 -8.11 -14.05
CA ASN A 271 -13.65 -7.34 -15.30
C ASN A 271 -14.95 -6.55 -15.40
N PHE A 272 -15.83 -6.64 -14.40
CA PHE A 272 -17.10 -5.91 -14.32
C PHE A 272 -17.97 -6.06 -15.57
N TRP A 273 -18.32 -7.30 -15.91
CA TRP A 273 -19.36 -7.58 -16.90
C TRP A 273 -20.06 -8.90 -16.61
N THR A 274 -21.29 -9.08 -17.10
CA THR A 274 -22.04 -10.34 -16.99
C THR A 274 -23.04 -10.49 -18.15
N PRO A 275 -23.24 -11.70 -18.73
CA PRO A 275 -24.35 -11.93 -19.63
C PRO A 275 -25.67 -11.88 -18.85
N LEU A 276 -26.70 -11.22 -19.40
CA LEU A 276 -28.02 -11.19 -18.77
C LEU A 276 -28.93 -12.28 -19.34
N ARG A 277 -29.07 -12.33 -20.66
CA ARG A 277 -29.99 -13.25 -21.36
C ARG A 277 -29.55 -13.49 -22.80
N ARG A 278 -29.98 -14.63 -23.35
CA ARG A 278 -29.79 -14.98 -24.75
C ARG A 278 -31.13 -15.08 -25.47
N ASP A 279 -31.30 -14.30 -26.54
CA ASP A 279 -32.43 -14.40 -27.45
C ASP A 279 -31.95 -14.91 -28.81
N LYS A 280 -32.20 -16.20 -29.08
CA LYS A 280 -31.80 -16.94 -30.30
C LYS A 280 -30.30 -16.84 -30.61
N THR A 281 -29.90 -15.81 -31.35
CA THR A 281 -28.53 -15.56 -31.81
C THR A 281 -27.90 -14.31 -31.18
N ILE A 282 -28.62 -13.60 -30.31
CA ILE A 282 -28.17 -12.37 -29.66
C ILE A 282 -27.99 -12.60 -28.16
N VAL A 283 -26.81 -12.29 -27.63
CA VAL A 283 -26.53 -12.27 -26.18
C VAL A 283 -26.52 -10.83 -25.71
N GLU A 284 -27.35 -10.51 -24.72
CA GLU A 284 -27.34 -9.21 -24.06
C GLU A 284 -26.34 -9.25 -22.89
N VAL A 285 -25.35 -8.36 -22.92
CA VAL A 285 -24.22 -8.34 -21.97
C VAL A 285 -24.19 -7.01 -21.23
N LEU A 286 -24.26 -7.06 -19.90
CA LEU A 286 -24.08 -5.92 -19.02
C LEU A 286 -22.58 -5.69 -18.78
N ILE A 287 -22.09 -4.47 -19.02
CA ILE A 287 -20.66 -4.11 -18.91
C ILE A 287 -20.48 -2.71 -18.29
N ASP A 288 -19.37 -2.49 -17.57
CA ASP A 288 -19.05 -1.19 -16.95
C ASP A 288 -18.52 -0.15 -17.96
N ASP A 289 -17.77 -0.58 -18.97
CA ASP A 289 -17.25 0.26 -20.04
C ASP A 289 -17.33 -0.43 -21.42
N PRO A 290 -18.28 -0.05 -22.28
CA PRO A 290 -18.42 -0.61 -23.64
C PRO A 290 -17.43 -0.03 -24.67
N ASN A 291 -16.47 0.82 -24.26
CA ASN A 291 -15.36 1.28 -25.11
C ASN A 291 -14.05 0.52 -24.82
N ASP A 292 -14.02 -0.36 -23.82
CA ASP A 292 -12.86 -1.20 -23.52
C ASP A 292 -12.70 -2.30 -24.58
N LEU A 293 -11.80 -2.05 -25.54
CA LEU A 293 -11.61 -2.92 -26.70
C LEU A 293 -11.15 -4.33 -26.31
N ASP A 294 -10.37 -4.47 -25.24
CA ASP A 294 -9.86 -5.77 -24.80
C ASP A 294 -10.99 -6.61 -24.20
N LYS A 295 -11.82 -6.01 -23.32
CA LYS A 295 -13.02 -6.68 -22.79
C LYS A 295 -13.99 -7.08 -23.88
N ILE A 296 -14.24 -6.21 -24.86
CA ILE A 296 -15.15 -6.49 -25.97
C ILE A 296 -14.63 -7.67 -26.80
N GLN A 297 -13.33 -7.75 -27.06
CA GLN A 297 -12.73 -8.86 -27.80
C GLN A 297 -12.83 -10.17 -27.02
N ASP A 298 -12.54 -10.14 -25.72
CA ASP A 298 -12.69 -11.31 -24.84
C ASP A 298 -14.14 -11.82 -24.81
N ILE A 299 -15.12 -10.92 -24.66
CA ILE A 299 -16.56 -11.27 -24.67
C ILE A 299 -16.96 -11.90 -26.01
N LYS A 300 -16.49 -11.35 -27.14
CA LYS A 300 -16.75 -11.92 -28.47
C LYS A 300 -16.10 -13.29 -28.66
N ARG A 301 -14.92 -13.53 -28.08
CA ARG A 301 -14.24 -14.83 -28.11
C ARG A 301 -14.99 -15.88 -27.28
N ILE A 302 -15.58 -15.46 -26.17
CA ILE A 302 -16.37 -16.31 -25.27
C ILE A 302 -17.68 -16.79 -25.93
N PHE A 303 -18.31 -15.94 -26.75
CA PHE A 303 -19.56 -16.24 -27.44
C PHE A 303 -19.38 -16.29 -28.97
N PRO A 304 -18.61 -17.26 -29.51
CA PRO A 304 -18.32 -17.33 -30.93
C PRO A 304 -19.61 -17.58 -31.74
N GLY A 305 -19.76 -16.86 -32.85
CA GLY A 305 -20.92 -16.99 -33.75
C GLY A 305 -22.23 -16.36 -33.26
N GLN A 306 -22.20 -15.64 -32.12
CA GLN A 306 -23.36 -14.91 -31.59
C GLN A 306 -23.17 -13.40 -31.72
N SER A 307 -24.27 -12.67 -31.94
CA SER A 307 -24.27 -11.21 -31.95
C SER A 307 -24.36 -10.68 -30.52
N ILE A 308 -23.47 -9.79 -30.12
CA ILE A 308 -23.45 -9.24 -28.76
C ILE A 308 -24.14 -7.87 -28.74
N ARG A 309 -25.13 -7.72 -27.86
CA ARG A 309 -25.74 -6.43 -27.52
C ARG A 309 -25.24 -5.98 -26.17
N PHE A 310 -24.45 -4.91 -26.13
CA PHE A 310 -24.00 -4.33 -24.87
C PHE A 310 -25.08 -3.46 -24.26
N VAL A 311 -25.20 -3.54 -22.94
CA VAL A 311 -25.93 -2.62 -22.07
C VAL A 311 -24.97 -2.17 -20.96
N VAL A 312 -25.02 -0.89 -20.58
CA VAL A 312 -24.09 -0.33 -19.60
C VAL A 312 -24.67 -0.39 -18.18
N GLY A 313 -23.87 -0.78 -17.21
CA GLY A 313 -24.27 -0.86 -15.79
C GLY A 313 -23.23 -0.24 -14.87
N LEU A 314 -23.65 0.07 -13.64
CA LEU A 314 -22.71 0.44 -12.58
C LEU A 314 -21.96 -0.81 -12.11
N ARG A 315 -20.70 -0.66 -11.69
CA ARG A 315 -19.91 -1.80 -11.17
C ARG A 315 -20.60 -2.52 -10.03
N ARG A 316 -21.20 -1.76 -9.12
CA ARG A 316 -21.96 -2.26 -7.98
C ARG A 316 -23.21 -3.05 -8.40
N ASP A 317 -23.83 -2.73 -9.52
CA ASP A 317 -25.01 -3.44 -10.02
C ASP A 317 -24.63 -4.75 -10.71
N ILE A 318 -23.54 -4.72 -11.49
CA ILE A 318 -22.97 -5.92 -12.12
C ILE A 318 -22.59 -6.95 -11.05
N LEU A 319 -21.95 -6.50 -9.97
CA LEU A 319 -21.63 -7.38 -8.84
C LEU A 319 -22.88 -7.94 -8.15
N GLN A 320 -23.96 -7.17 -8.04
CA GLN A 320 -25.23 -7.66 -7.49
C GLN A 320 -25.87 -8.71 -8.39
N PHE A 321 -25.92 -8.48 -9.71
CA PHE A 321 -26.39 -9.48 -10.68
C PHE A 321 -25.60 -10.78 -10.61
N LEU A 322 -24.27 -10.69 -10.49
CA LEU A 322 -23.41 -11.87 -10.34
C LEU A 322 -23.67 -12.61 -9.02
N ARG A 323 -23.81 -11.89 -7.89
CA ARG A 323 -24.12 -12.52 -6.58
C ARG A 323 -25.48 -13.22 -6.57
N ALA A 324 -26.50 -12.58 -7.13
CA ALA A 324 -27.84 -13.14 -7.24
C ALA A 324 -27.85 -14.39 -8.14
N ALA A 325 -27.08 -14.37 -9.22
CA ALA A 325 -26.98 -15.50 -10.14
C ALA A 325 -26.14 -16.67 -9.62
N THR A 326 -25.15 -16.43 -8.76
CA THR A 326 -24.31 -17.49 -8.16
C THR A 326 -24.83 -18.05 -6.85
N GLY A 327 -25.94 -17.50 -6.32
CA GLY A 327 -26.50 -17.94 -5.03
C GLY A 327 -25.65 -17.56 -3.82
N GLU A 328 -24.74 -16.59 -3.96
CA GLU A 328 -23.93 -16.06 -2.86
C GLU A 328 -24.78 -15.17 -1.95
N THR A 329 -25.54 -15.78 -1.04
CA THR A 329 -25.99 -15.10 0.19
C THR A 329 -24.86 -15.09 1.22
N GLU A 330 -24.80 -14.03 2.04
CA GLU A 330 -23.72 -13.67 2.98
C GLU A 330 -23.31 -14.72 4.04
N GLN A 331 -23.78 -15.97 3.97
CA GLN A 331 -23.37 -17.05 4.84
C GLN A 331 -23.27 -18.37 4.09
N THR A 332 -22.04 -18.87 3.92
CA THR A 332 -21.56 -20.27 4.02
C THR A 332 -20.48 -20.61 2.98
N SER A 333 -19.23 -20.41 3.36
CA SER A 333 -18.01 -20.88 2.67
C SER A 333 -17.77 -22.40 2.85
N LYS A 334 -18.82 -23.23 2.75
CA LYS A 334 -18.71 -24.69 2.89
C LYS A 334 -18.85 -25.46 1.57
N GLY A 335 -19.44 -24.88 0.52
CA GLY A 335 -19.63 -25.56 -0.79
C GLY A 335 -18.35 -25.70 -1.63
N SER A 336 -17.45 -24.70 -1.60
CA SER A 336 -16.26 -24.69 -2.49
C SER A 336 -15.23 -25.79 -2.19
N LEU A 337 -15.12 -26.29 -0.94
CA LEU A 337 -14.07 -27.25 -0.58
C LEU A 337 -14.45 -28.68 -1.00
N SER A 338 -15.72 -29.06 -0.82
CA SER A 338 -16.25 -30.35 -1.27
C SER A 338 -16.24 -30.49 -2.80
N GLU A 339 -16.45 -29.39 -3.53
CA GLU A 339 -16.36 -29.38 -4.98
C GLU A 339 -14.91 -29.50 -5.47
N ILE A 340 -13.96 -28.78 -4.85
CA ILE A 340 -12.53 -28.91 -5.18
C ILE A 340 -12.04 -30.33 -4.88
N LEU A 341 -12.37 -30.88 -3.71
CA LEU A 341 -12.00 -32.25 -3.34
C LEU A 341 -12.69 -33.30 -4.23
N GLY A 342 -13.94 -33.07 -4.61
CA GLY A 342 -14.68 -33.93 -5.52
C GLY A 342 -14.03 -34.01 -6.90
N ALA A 343 -13.61 -32.86 -7.46
CA ALA A 343 -12.90 -32.82 -8.74
C ALA A 343 -11.56 -33.58 -8.67
N LEU A 344 -10.79 -33.37 -7.59
CA LEU A 344 -9.53 -34.07 -7.37
C LEU A 344 -9.72 -35.58 -7.15
N ALA A 345 -10.79 -36.01 -6.48
CA ALA A 345 -11.07 -37.42 -6.23
C ALA A 345 -11.55 -38.15 -7.49
N SER A 346 -12.43 -37.54 -8.29
CA SER A 346 -12.94 -38.15 -9.52
C SER A 346 -11.86 -38.38 -10.59
N GLU A 347 -10.80 -37.56 -10.59
CA GLU A 347 -9.67 -37.71 -11.49
C GLU A 347 -8.62 -38.70 -10.98
N ALA A 348 -8.46 -38.81 -9.65
CA ALA A 348 -7.55 -39.79 -9.04
C ALA A 348 -8.02 -41.26 -9.19
N GLU A 349 -9.32 -41.48 -9.43
CA GLU A 349 -9.91 -42.80 -9.70
C GLU A 349 -9.83 -43.24 -11.18
N ALA A 350 -9.42 -42.35 -12.09
CA ALA A 350 -9.11 -42.72 -13.47
C ALA A 350 -7.73 -43.40 -13.53
N GLU A 351 -7.67 -44.65 -14.00
CA GLU A 351 -6.45 -45.47 -14.00
C GLU A 351 -5.19 -44.77 -14.57
N PRO A 352 -4.01 -44.99 -13.97
CA PRO A 352 -2.79 -44.29 -14.34
C PRO A 352 -2.20 -44.86 -15.65
N LYS A 353 -2.15 -44.06 -16.71
CA LYS A 353 -1.24 -44.32 -17.84
C LYS A 353 0.14 -43.73 -17.53
N ALA A 354 1.06 -44.66 -17.26
CA ALA A 354 2.52 -44.59 -17.39
C ALA A 354 3.25 -43.27 -17.07
N GLU A 355 4.11 -43.34 -16.05
CA GLU A 355 5.22 -42.42 -15.84
C GLU A 355 6.17 -42.42 -17.05
N GLU A 356 6.32 -41.28 -17.71
CA GLU A 356 7.58 -40.54 -17.91
C GLU A 356 7.36 -39.40 -18.91
N ALA A 357 7.98 -38.26 -18.61
CA ALA A 357 7.96 -37.00 -19.37
C ALA A 357 6.67 -36.13 -19.28
N ALA A 358 6.61 -35.29 -18.25
CA ALA A 358 5.88 -34.02 -18.33
C ALA A 358 6.65 -32.93 -17.57
N ALA A 359 7.75 -32.49 -18.18
CA ALA A 359 8.21 -31.12 -17.98
C ALA A 359 7.28 -30.22 -18.80
N TYR A 360 6.66 -29.24 -18.14
CA TYR A 360 5.94 -28.11 -18.73
C TYR A 360 4.71 -28.45 -19.60
N ALA A 361 3.62 -28.86 -18.95
CA ALA A 361 2.26 -28.63 -19.46
C ALA A 361 1.49 -27.85 -18.38
N VAL A 362 0.97 -26.67 -18.75
CA VAL A 362 0.09 -25.87 -17.88
C VAL A 362 -1.26 -26.58 -17.88
N ASP A 363 -1.49 -27.40 -16.86
CA ASP A 363 -2.66 -28.26 -16.74
C ASP A 363 -3.73 -27.62 -15.83
N GLU A 364 -5.01 -27.92 -16.05
CA GLU A 364 -6.14 -27.44 -15.22
C GLU A 364 -5.95 -27.77 -13.72
N ASN A 365 -5.15 -28.81 -13.44
CA ASN A 365 -4.71 -29.23 -12.12
C ASN A 365 -3.89 -28.18 -11.35
N ASP A 366 -3.12 -27.32 -12.03
CA ASP A 366 -2.40 -26.23 -11.37
C ASP A 366 -3.39 -25.25 -10.75
N SER A 367 -4.52 -24.98 -11.41
CA SER A 367 -5.58 -24.10 -10.88
C SER A 367 -6.22 -24.68 -9.61
N ALA A 368 -6.55 -25.98 -9.60
CA ALA A 368 -7.18 -26.63 -8.45
C ALA A 368 -6.24 -26.68 -7.23
N ILE A 369 -4.97 -27.04 -7.43
CA ILE A 369 -3.97 -27.08 -6.35
C ILE A 369 -3.62 -25.68 -5.85
N VAL A 370 -3.55 -24.68 -6.74
CA VAL A 370 -3.38 -23.27 -6.36
C VAL A 370 -4.55 -22.82 -5.49
N ARG A 371 -5.79 -23.10 -5.90
CA ARG A 371 -6.99 -22.74 -5.12
C ARG A 371 -6.99 -23.45 -3.77
N LEU A 372 -6.70 -24.74 -3.73
CA LEU A 372 -6.63 -25.52 -2.50
C LEU A 372 -5.58 -24.95 -1.53
N ALA A 373 -4.36 -24.69 -2.00
CA ALA A 373 -3.29 -24.13 -1.17
C ALA A 373 -3.67 -22.74 -0.62
N ASN A 374 -4.22 -21.87 -1.46
CA ASN A 374 -4.69 -20.55 -1.03
C ASN A 374 -5.84 -20.64 -0.02
N GLN A 375 -6.76 -21.57 -0.22
CA GLN A 375 -7.90 -21.80 0.66
C GLN A 375 -7.45 -22.31 2.03
N ILE A 376 -6.51 -23.28 2.07
CA ILE A 376 -5.90 -23.77 3.32
C ILE A 376 -5.32 -22.61 4.13
N VAL A 377 -4.55 -21.71 3.50
CA VAL A 377 -3.95 -20.55 4.18
C VAL A 377 -5.01 -19.56 4.65
N ALA A 378 -6.01 -19.26 3.83
CA ALA A 378 -7.09 -18.32 4.16
C ALA A 378 -7.95 -18.83 5.33
N ASP A 379 -8.32 -20.12 5.34
CA ASP A 379 -9.11 -20.72 6.40
C ASP A 379 -8.31 -20.84 7.69
N ALA A 380 -7.02 -21.20 7.63
CA ALA A 380 -6.14 -21.20 8.79
C ALA A 380 -6.11 -19.82 9.48
N HIS A 381 -5.97 -18.74 8.70
CA HIS A 381 -6.02 -17.38 9.23
C HIS A 381 -7.41 -17.03 9.80
N ARG A 382 -8.50 -17.38 9.11
CA ARG A 382 -9.87 -17.12 9.59
C ARG A 382 -10.17 -17.82 10.91
N MET A 383 -9.62 -19.03 11.10
CA MET A 383 -9.75 -19.82 12.32
C MET A 383 -8.78 -19.40 13.43
N GLY A 384 -7.93 -18.39 13.20
CA GLY A 384 -6.94 -17.94 14.20
C GLY A 384 -5.84 -18.97 14.47
N SER A 385 -5.49 -19.80 13.48
CA SER A 385 -4.43 -20.81 13.62
C SER A 385 -3.05 -20.15 13.72
N SER A 386 -2.19 -20.68 14.60
CA SER A 386 -0.79 -20.27 14.71
C SER A 386 0.11 -20.99 13.69
N ASP A 387 -0.19 -22.26 13.43
CA ASP A 387 0.61 -23.11 12.55
C ASP A 387 -0.30 -23.96 11.64
N ILE A 388 0.14 -24.19 10.40
CA ILE A 388 -0.46 -25.08 9.42
C ILE A 388 0.53 -26.23 9.18
N HIS A 389 0.04 -27.45 9.23
CA HIS A 389 0.83 -28.65 9.01
C HIS A 389 0.28 -29.41 7.80
N ILE A 390 1.15 -29.71 6.82
CA ILE A 390 0.86 -30.55 5.66
C ILE A 390 1.73 -31.80 5.76
N GLU A 391 1.11 -32.96 5.96
CA GLU A 391 1.79 -34.18 6.40
C GLU A 391 1.47 -35.36 5.45
N PRO A 392 2.31 -35.58 4.43
CA PRO A 392 2.16 -36.70 3.51
C PRO A 392 2.57 -38.05 4.13
N TYR A 393 1.71 -39.08 4.02
CA TYR A 393 1.98 -40.43 4.56
C TYR A 393 2.38 -41.47 3.50
N GLY A 394 2.99 -41.03 2.39
CA GLY A 394 3.45 -41.89 1.29
C GLY A 394 2.45 -42.00 0.14
N GLU A 395 2.65 -42.96 -0.76
CA GLU A 395 1.93 -43.03 -2.05
C GLU A 395 0.51 -43.58 -1.98
N LYS A 396 0.21 -44.36 -0.93
CA LYS A 396 -1.10 -45.02 -0.77
C LYS A 396 -1.98 -44.38 0.30
N LYS A 397 -1.43 -43.47 1.10
CA LYS A 397 -2.13 -42.82 2.21
C LYS A 397 -2.37 -41.36 1.91
N GLU A 398 -3.49 -40.87 2.40
CA GLU A 398 -3.88 -39.47 2.26
C GLU A 398 -2.84 -38.55 2.93
N THR A 399 -2.68 -37.35 2.38
CA THR A 399 -1.93 -36.28 3.03
C THR A 399 -2.85 -35.60 4.04
N ILE A 400 -2.44 -35.52 5.30
CA ILE A 400 -3.24 -34.91 6.36
C ILE A 400 -2.86 -33.44 6.49
N VAL A 401 -3.87 -32.57 6.52
CA VAL A 401 -3.71 -31.15 6.84
C VAL A 401 -4.19 -30.90 8.25
N ARG A 402 -3.35 -30.33 9.12
CA ARG A 402 -3.70 -30.00 10.50
C ARG A 402 -3.48 -28.51 10.78
N PHE A 403 -4.35 -27.94 11.58
CA PHE A 403 -4.20 -26.57 12.09
C PHE A 403 -3.91 -26.61 13.58
N ARG A 404 -3.07 -25.68 14.06
CA ARG A 404 -2.85 -25.45 15.48
C ARG A 404 -3.59 -24.20 15.91
N VAL A 405 -4.70 -24.36 16.61
CA VAL A 405 -5.48 -23.25 17.18
C VAL A 405 -5.38 -23.32 18.70
N ASP A 406 -5.04 -22.20 19.34
CA ASP A 406 -4.86 -22.10 20.80
C ASP A 406 -3.95 -23.18 21.39
N GLY A 407 -2.87 -23.51 20.67
CA GLY A 407 -1.88 -24.51 21.07
C GLY A 407 -2.26 -25.97 20.80
N SER A 408 -3.50 -26.27 20.42
CA SER A 408 -3.97 -27.62 20.11
C SER A 408 -4.03 -27.87 18.61
N CYS A 409 -3.48 -29.01 18.16
CA CYS A 409 -3.60 -29.46 16.77
C CYS A 409 -4.92 -30.22 16.57
N PHE A 410 -5.59 -29.97 15.45
CA PHE A 410 -6.70 -30.79 14.98
C PHE A 410 -6.58 -31.03 13.47
N GLU A 411 -7.17 -32.14 13.00
CA GLU A 411 -7.26 -32.46 11.59
C GLU A 411 -8.27 -31.53 10.91
N TYR A 412 -7.80 -30.77 9.93
CA TYR A 412 -8.63 -29.87 9.14
C TYR A 412 -9.23 -30.61 7.94
N MET A 413 -8.39 -31.31 7.17
CA MET A 413 -8.81 -32.04 5.98
C MET A 413 -7.79 -33.10 5.58
N LYS A 414 -8.20 -33.96 4.65
CA LYS A 414 -7.34 -34.93 3.99
C LYS A 414 -7.30 -34.67 2.49
N ILE A 415 -6.12 -34.84 1.91
CA ILE A 415 -5.87 -34.65 0.48
C ILE A 415 -5.53 -36.03 -0.12
N PRO A 416 -6.11 -36.40 -1.28
CA PRO A 416 -5.84 -37.69 -1.90
C PRO A 416 -4.33 -37.93 -2.17
N PRO A 417 -3.86 -39.20 -2.11
CA PRO A 417 -2.43 -39.53 -2.20
C PRO A 417 -1.75 -39.03 -3.48
N GLY A 418 -2.47 -38.99 -4.60
CA GLY A 418 -1.95 -38.53 -5.91
C GLY A 418 -1.44 -37.09 -5.89
N TYR A 419 -2.02 -36.22 -5.05
CA TYR A 419 -1.68 -34.80 -5.00
C TYR A 419 -0.64 -34.46 -3.93
N ARG A 420 -0.09 -35.46 -3.21
CA ARG A 420 0.90 -35.27 -2.13
C ARG A 420 2.11 -34.42 -2.56
N ARG A 421 2.61 -34.64 -3.78
CA ARG A 421 3.78 -33.92 -4.33
C ARG A 421 3.40 -32.55 -4.89
N ALA A 422 2.20 -32.44 -5.46
CA ALA A 422 1.69 -31.21 -6.04
C ALA A 422 1.48 -30.13 -4.96
N ILE A 423 0.86 -30.50 -3.83
CA ILE A 423 0.61 -29.56 -2.74
C ILE A 423 1.90 -29.05 -2.09
N VAL A 424 2.89 -29.93 -1.87
CA VAL A 424 4.21 -29.55 -1.35
C VAL A 424 4.94 -28.63 -2.33
N SER A 425 4.96 -28.99 -3.62
CA SER A 425 5.57 -28.17 -4.67
C SER A 425 4.94 -26.78 -4.74
N ARG A 426 3.62 -26.69 -4.58
CA ARG A 426 2.91 -25.41 -4.58
C ARG A 426 3.37 -24.49 -3.44
N PHE A 427 3.50 -25.03 -2.23
CA PHE A 427 4.01 -24.24 -1.09
C PHE A 427 5.49 -23.87 -1.26
N LYS A 428 6.32 -24.75 -1.85
CA LYS A 428 7.71 -24.41 -2.21
C LYS A 428 7.79 -23.26 -3.21
N ILE A 429 6.94 -23.25 -4.24
CA ILE A 429 6.84 -22.14 -5.21
C ILE A 429 6.47 -20.84 -4.50
N MET A 430 5.44 -20.86 -3.65
CA MET A 430 5.00 -19.68 -2.91
C MET A 430 6.10 -19.12 -1.99
N ALA A 431 6.95 -19.99 -1.45
CA ALA A 431 8.04 -19.64 -0.54
C ALA A 431 9.39 -19.42 -1.23
N ASN A 432 9.44 -19.48 -2.58
CA ASN A 432 10.66 -19.39 -3.39
C ASN A 432 11.75 -20.41 -2.99
N LEU A 433 11.34 -21.66 -2.76
CA LEU A 433 12.20 -22.79 -2.40
C LEU A 433 12.52 -23.68 -3.60
N ASP A 434 13.59 -24.47 -3.49
CA ASP A 434 13.98 -25.42 -4.54
C ASP A 434 13.04 -26.63 -4.55
N ILE A 435 12.27 -26.77 -5.63
CA ILE A 435 11.28 -27.82 -5.85
C ILE A 435 11.95 -29.18 -6.14
N ALA A 436 13.12 -29.15 -6.78
CA ALA A 436 13.85 -30.35 -7.17
C ALA A 436 14.57 -30.98 -5.98
N GLU A 437 15.03 -30.16 -5.03
CA GLU A 437 15.65 -30.65 -3.81
C GLU A 437 14.60 -31.06 -2.78
N ARG A 438 14.69 -32.32 -2.32
CA ARG A 438 13.74 -32.93 -1.38
C ARG A 438 14.38 -33.68 -0.23
N ARG A 439 15.72 -33.67 -0.15
CA ARG A 439 16.51 -34.50 0.77
C ARG A 439 17.06 -33.73 1.95
N LYS A 440 16.96 -32.40 1.93
CA LYS A 440 17.41 -31.51 3.01
C LYS A 440 16.28 -30.57 3.43
N PRO A 441 16.24 -30.14 4.70
CA PRO A 441 15.33 -29.10 5.14
C PRO A 441 15.52 -27.80 4.34
N GLN A 442 14.42 -27.07 4.13
CA GLN A 442 14.44 -25.76 3.50
C GLN A 442 13.52 -24.80 4.25
N ASP A 443 13.94 -23.55 4.36
CA ASP A 443 13.22 -22.49 5.07
C ASP A 443 12.96 -21.32 4.12
N GLY A 444 11.73 -20.79 4.14
CA GLY A 444 11.28 -19.70 3.29
C GLY A 444 10.21 -18.85 3.95
N LYS A 445 9.76 -17.84 3.20
CA LYS A 445 8.69 -16.93 3.61
C LYS A 445 7.67 -16.80 2.50
N ILE A 446 6.39 -16.79 2.86
CA ILE A 446 5.28 -16.49 1.94
C ILE A 446 4.67 -15.16 2.38
N LYS A 447 4.59 -14.21 1.45
CA LYS A 447 3.74 -13.04 1.59
C LYS A 447 2.38 -13.35 0.97
N PHE A 448 1.37 -13.50 1.80
CA PHE A 448 0.04 -13.94 1.39
C PHE A 448 -0.97 -12.80 1.58
N ARG A 449 -1.68 -12.45 0.50
CA ARG A 449 -2.69 -11.40 0.52
C ARG A 449 -4.07 -12.02 0.77
N LEU A 450 -4.69 -11.70 1.91
CA LEU A 450 -6.10 -11.99 2.21
C LEU A 450 -6.97 -10.85 1.68
N GLY A 451 -7.67 -11.12 0.57
CA GLY A 451 -8.55 -10.14 -0.07
C GLY A 451 -7.77 -8.93 -0.60
N ASP A 452 -8.38 -7.75 -0.54
CA ASP A 452 -7.82 -6.54 -1.18
C ASP A 452 -6.91 -5.70 -0.26
N THR A 453 -7.01 -5.86 1.06
CA THR A 453 -6.39 -4.90 2.01
C THR A 453 -5.50 -5.51 3.08
N ARG A 454 -5.52 -6.85 3.28
CA ARG A 454 -4.80 -7.48 4.38
C ARG A 454 -3.72 -8.40 3.88
N GLU A 455 -2.48 -8.13 4.25
CA GLU A 455 -1.33 -8.99 3.96
C GLU A 455 -0.88 -9.68 5.24
N ILE A 456 -0.63 -10.99 5.15
CA ILE A 456 -0.03 -11.79 6.21
C ILE A 456 1.27 -12.41 5.70
N GLU A 457 2.24 -12.55 6.59
CA GLU A 457 3.49 -13.25 6.30
C GLU A 457 3.44 -14.63 6.96
N LEU A 458 3.82 -15.67 6.22
CA LEU A 458 4.01 -17.02 6.75
C LEU A 458 5.48 -17.40 6.67
N ARG A 459 6.01 -18.04 7.71
CA ARG A 459 7.29 -18.75 7.61
C ARG A 459 7.04 -20.19 7.27
N VAL A 460 7.75 -20.70 6.29
CA VAL A 460 7.60 -22.05 5.76
C VAL A 460 8.86 -22.83 6.02
N ALA A 461 8.72 -24.02 6.60
CA ALA A 461 9.78 -25.00 6.68
C ALA A 461 9.32 -26.28 5.98
N THR A 462 10.14 -26.82 5.08
CA THR A 462 9.92 -28.15 4.48
C THR A 462 10.94 -29.12 5.07
N LEU A 463 10.48 -30.27 5.56
CA LEU A 463 11.35 -31.29 6.16
C LEU A 463 11.18 -32.63 5.45
N PRO A 464 12.27 -33.30 5.03
CA PRO A 464 12.16 -34.66 4.50
C PRO A 464 11.68 -35.61 5.58
N THR A 465 10.63 -36.38 5.28
CA THR A 465 10.03 -37.37 6.20
C THR A 465 10.08 -38.77 5.60
N SER A 466 9.71 -39.78 6.39
CA SER A 466 9.85 -41.18 5.98
C SER A 466 8.97 -41.50 4.76
N GLY A 467 9.52 -42.24 3.80
CA GLY A 467 8.90 -42.56 2.51
C GLY A 467 9.58 -41.85 1.34
N THR A 468 9.61 -42.50 0.17
CA THR A 468 10.36 -42.01 -1.00
C THR A 468 9.81 -40.69 -1.53
N GLY A 469 10.59 -39.62 -1.34
CA GLY A 469 10.23 -38.27 -1.76
C GLY A 469 9.02 -37.69 -1.03
N ASN A 470 8.87 -38.01 0.26
CA ASN A 470 7.94 -37.33 1.18
C ASN A 470 8.63 -36.13 1.83
N GLU A 471 7.87 -35.05 1.97
CA GLU A 471 8.31 -33.84 2.65
C GLU A 471 7.12 -33.23 3.39
N ASP A 472 7.27 -33.02 4.69
CA ASP A 472 6.29 -32.31 5.49
C ASP A 472 6.49 -30.81 5.30
N VAL A 473 5.39 -30.07 5.26
CA VAL A 473 5.42 -28.60 5.22
C VAL A 473 4.79 -28.07 6.50
N VAL A 474 5.56 -27.27 7.23
CA VAL A 474 5.08 -26.54 8.40
C VAL A 474 5.10 -25.06 8.06
N MET A 475 3.94 -24.40 8.17
CA MET A 475 3.83 -22.96 7.97
C MET A 475 3.38 -22.28 9.25
N ARG A 476 4.16 -21.34 9.76
CA ARG A 476 3.76 -20.49 10.88
C ARG A 476 3.18 -19.19 10.34
N ILE A 477 1.94 -18.90 10.72
CA ILE A 477 1.31 -17.61 10.43
C ILE A 477 1.90 -16.59 11.39
N LEU A 478 2.58 -15.57 10.88
CA LEU A 478 3.10 -14.49 11.72
C LEU A 478 1.92 -13.58 12.13
N ALA A 479 1.92 -13.18 13.40
CA ALA A 479 0.93 -12.27 13.94
C ALA A 479 0.99 -10.91 13.22
N ALA A 480 -0.09 -10.14 13.30
CA ALA A 480 -0.19 -8.82 12.70
C ALA A 480 1.04 -7.94 13.01
N SER A 481 1.49 -7.16 12.03
CA SER A 481 2.67 -6.28 12.11
C SER A 481 2.59 -5.17 13.17
N GLU A 482 1.56 -5.13 14.02
CA GLU A 482 1.40 -4.09 15.04
C GLU A 482 1.34 -4.69 16.45
N PRO A 483 2.02 -4.08 17.44
CA PRO A 483 2.02 -4.56 18.81
C PRO A 483 0.62 -4.45 19.43
N LEU A 484 0.23 -5.44 20.23
CA LEU A 484 -1.01 -5.36 20.99
C LEU A 484 -0.89 -4.23 22.03
N PRO A 485 -1.85 -3.28 22.11
CA PRO A 485 -1.82 -2.24 23.13
C PRO A 485 -1.78 -2.83 24.56
N LEU A 486 -0.99 -2.21 25.45
CA LEU A 486 -0.73 -2.73 26.79
C LEU A 486 -2.01 -2.86 27.64
N ASP A 487 -2.99 -1.99 27.44
CA ASP A 487 -4.32 -2.02 28.06
C ASP A 487 -5.18 -3.21 27.60
N LYS A 488 -4.93 -3.74 26.40
CA LYS A 488 -5.61 -4.91 25.84
C LYS A 488 -4.97 -6.25 26.23
N MET A 489 -3.88 -6.24 26.99
CA MET A 489 -3.20 -7.45 27.48
C MET A 489 -3.93 -8.15 28.63
N GLU A 490 -5.02 -7.55 29.15
CA GLU A 490 -5.84 -8.09 30.24
C GLU A 490 -5.07 -8.40 31.53
N PHE A 491 -4.04 -7.61 31.83
CA PHE A 491 -3.44 -7.62 33.16
C PHE A 491 -4.46 -7.16 34.21
N THR A 492 -4.37 -7.75 35.41
CA THR A 492 -5.10 -7.21 36.56
C THR A 492 -4.65 -5.77 36.84
N PRO A 493 -5.52 -4.90 37.39
CA PRO A 493 -5.16 -3.50 37.63
C PRO A 493 -3.89 -3.33 38.46
N ARG A 494 -3.64 -4.23 39.42
CA ARG A 494 -2.40 -4.23 40.21
C ARG A 494 -1.18 -4.54 39.34
N ASN A 495 -1.22 -5.64 38.59
CA ASN A 495 -0.07 -6.09 37.80
C ASN A 495 0.27 -5.09 36.70
N LEU A 496 -0.75 -4.50 36.05
CA LEU A 496 -0.54 -3.45 35.05
C LEU A 496 0.19 -2.23 35.65
N ARG A 497 -0.25 -1.75 36.82
CA ARG A 497 0.39 -0.61 37.49
C ARG A 497 1.84 -0.90 37.86
N GLU A 498 2.13 -2.06 38.47
CA GLU A 498 3.51 -2.40 38.84
C GLU A 498 4.40 -2.59 37.61
N LEU A 499 3.88 -3.18 36.53
CA LEU A 499 4.62 -3.34 35.27
C LEU A 499 4.96 -1.98 34.64
N ILE A 500 3.99 -1.05 34.56
CA ILE A 500 4.23 0.31 34.08
C ILE A 500 5.27 1.02 34.94
N ARG A 501 5.14 0.91 36.28
CA ARG A 501 6.04 1.53 37.24
C ARG A 501 7.51 1.14 37.04
N ILE A 502 7.78 -0.15 36.75
CA ILE A 502 9.15 -0.61 36.48
C ILE A 502 9.59 -0.28 35.06
N ALA A 503 8.69 -0.36 34.07
CA ALA A 503 9.01 -0.09 32.66
C ALA A 503 9.34 1.40 32.39
N GLU A 504 8.86 2.32 33.23
CA GLU A 504 9.14 3.75 33.08
C GLU A 504 10.43 4.20 33.78
N LYS A 505 11.11 3.31 34.52
CA LYS A 505 12.40 3.60 35.15
C LYS A 505 13.47 3.98 34.13
N PRO A 506 14.47 4.81 34.52
CA PRO A 506 15.55 5.19 33.62
C PRO A 506 16.49 4.02 33.30
N TYR A 507 16.72 3.12 34.26
CA TYR A 507 17.65 2.01 34.11
C TYR A 507 17.25 0.81 34.97
N GLY A 508 17.83 -0.35 34.66
CA GLY A 508 17.62 -1.62 35.35
C GLY A 508 17.15 -2.73 34.39
N ILE A 509 17.03 -3.96 34.88
CA ILE A 509 16.64 -5.12 34.06
C ILE A 509 15.24 -5.64 34.41
N ILE A 510 14.43 -5.89 33.37
CA ILE A 510 13.11 -6.50 33.44
C ILE A 510 13.10 -7.78 32.62
N LEU A 511 12.78 -8.89 33.27
CA LEU A 511 12.81 -10.22 32.66
C LEU A 511 11.39 -10.77 32.50
N CYS A 512 10.98 -11.06 31.27
CA CYS A 512 9.76 -11.81 30.99
C CYS A 512 10.09 -13.29 30.87
N VAL A 513 9.46 -14.14 31.67
CA VAL A 513 9.81 -15.56 31.77
C VAL A 513 8.61 -16.49 31.61
N GLY A 514 8.88 -17.69 31.13
CA GLY A 514 7.88 -18.70 30.86
C GLY A 514 8.28 -19.64 29.71
N PRO A 515 7.53 -20.75 29.51
CA PRO A 515 7.78 -21.71 28.45
C PRO A 515 7.52 -21.09 27.08
N THR A 516 7.85 -21.82 26.03
CA THR A 516 7.49 -21.45 24.66
C THR A 516 5.98 -21.28 24.52
N GLY A 517 5.53 -20.24 23.79
CA GLY A 517 4.11 -19.96 23.60
C GLY A 517 3.39 -19.31 24.80
N SER A 518 4.12 -18.86 25.83
CA SER A 518 3.52 -18.16 26.98
C SER A 518 3.22 -16.67 26.75
N GLY A 519 3.48 -16.14 25.55
CA GLY A 519 3.20 -14.75 25.18
C GLY A 519 4.27 -13.72 25.61
N LYS A 520 5.50 -14.15 25.97
CA LYS A 520 6.60 -13.25 26.41
C LYS A 520 6.89 -12.14 25.40
N THR A 521 7.10 -12.50 24.14
CA THR A 521 7.43 -11.55 23.06
C THR A 521 6.30 -10.55 22.86
N THR A 522 5.04 -11.01 22.88
CA THR A 522 3.87 -10.12 22.79
C THR A 522 3.86 -9.11 23.93
N THR A 523 4.06 -9.57 25.17
CA THR A 523 4.11 -8.69 26.34
C THR A 523 5.25 -7.69 26.28
N LEU A 524 6.45 -8.12 25.91
CA LEU A 524 7.60 -7.22 25.77
C LEU A 524 7.30 -6.13 24.73
N HIS A 525 6.79 -6.49 23.55
CA HIS A 525 6.45 -5.52 22.52
C HIS A 525 5.31 -4.58 22.95
N SER A 526 4.31 -5.06 23.69
CA SER A 526 3.28 -4.19 24.28
C SER A 526 3.86 -3.16 25.26
N VAL A 527 4.81 -3.58 26.10
CA VAL A 527 5.49 -2.69 27.06
C VAL A 527 6.40 -1.71 26.32
N LEU A 528 7.18 -2.17 25.34
CA LEU A 528 8.00 -1.29 24.50
C LEU A 528 7.13 -0.28 23.77
N GLY A 529 5.97 -0.67 23.26
CA GLY A 529 4.94 0.21 22.68
C GLY A 529 4.49 1.31 23.62
N HIS A 530 4.28 1.01 24.90
CA HIS A 530 3.90 1.99 25.92
C HIS A 530 4.99 3.04 26.18
N ILE A 531 6.27 2.64 26.15
CA ILE A 531 7.41 3.54 26.42
C ILE A 531 8.07 4.13 25.16
N ASN A 532 7.54 3.80 23.97
CA ASN A 532 8.03 4.27 22.68
C ASN A 532 7.66 5.74 22.46
N LYS A 533 8.52 6.63 22.96
CA LYS A 533 8.35 8.09 22.86
C LYS A 533 9.53 8.69 22.07
N PRO A 534 9.34 9.82 21.35
CA PRO A 534 10.40 10.43 20.54
C PRO A 534 11.70 10.73 21.30
N GLU A 535 11.60 11.01 22.60
CA GLU A 535 12.72 11.28 23.50
C GLU A 535 13.46 10.03 23.99
N ARG A 536 13.00 8.81 23.67
CA ARG A 536 13.64 7.55 24.07
C ARG A 536 14.08 6.75 22.85
N LYS A 537 15.36 6.40 22.79
CA LYS A 537 15.93 5.56 21.74
C LYS A 537 15.93 4.10 22.15
N ILE A 538 15.13 3.30 21.46
CA ILE A 538 14.93 1.88 21.78
C ILE A 538 15.59 1.02 20.70
N TRP A 539 16.53 0.16 21.11
CA TRP A 539 17.17 -0.85 20.26
C TRP A 539 16.72 -2.25 20.66
N THR A 540 16.44 -3.10 19.68
CA THR A 540 16.09 -4.50 19.93
C THR A 540 16.97 -5.44 19.11
N ALA A 541 17.43 -6.53 19.72
CA ALA A 541 18.05 -7.66 19.05
C ALA A 541 17.13 -8.88 19.19
N GLU A 542 16.65 -9.44 18.08
CA GLU A 542 15.65 -10.50 18.07
C GLU A 542 16.07 -11.63 17.12
N ASP A 543 15.68 -12.87 17.44
CA ASP A 543 15.95 -14.05 16.61
C ASP A 543 14.68 -14.89 16.41
N PRO A 544 13.89 -14.62 15.36
CA PRO A 544 13.92 -13.44 14.49
C PRO A 544 13.00 -12.31 14.97
N VAL A 545 12.95 -11.18 14.23
CA VAL A 545 11.99 -10.10 14.50
C VAL A 545 10.58 -10.57 14.15
N GLU A 546 9.74 -10.76 15.16
CA GLU A 546 8.36 -11.26 15.01
C GLU A 546 7.32 -10.14 14.87
N ILE A 547 7.47 -9.05 15.62
CA ILE A 547 6.55 -7.91 15.63
C ILE A 547 7.35 -6.68 15.22
N THR A 548 6.97 -6.04 14.11
CA THR A 548 7.61 -4.80 13.68
C THR A 548 6.95 -3.61 14.36
N GLN A 549 7.71 -2.67 14.91
CA GLN A 549 7.16 -1.52 15.60
C GLN A 549 7.84 -0.24 15.15
N HIS A 550 7.06 0.68 14.59
CA HIS A 550 7.58 1.99 14.21
C HIS A 550 8.16 2.74 15.42
N GLY A 551 9.32 3.36 15.25
CA GLY A 551 10.05 4.06 16.31
C GLY A 551 11.17 3.24 16.95
N LEU A 552 11.07 1.91 16.91
CA LEU A 552 12.13 1.02 17.40
C LEU A 552 13.23 0.80 16.35
N ARG A 553 14.44 0.52 16.82
CA ARG A 553 15.57 0.08 15.99
C ARG A 553 15.78 -1.41 16.19
N GLN A 554 15.05 -2.19 15.39
CA GLN A 554 15.03 -3.64 15.52
C GLN A 554 16.06 -4.27 14.59
N VAL A 555 16.95 -5.08 15.14
CA VAL A 555 17.92 -5.87 14.38
C VAL A 555 17.64 -7.34 14.57
N GLN A 556 17.79 -8.10 13.48
CA GLN A 556 17.69 -9.54 13.52
C GLN A 556 19.07 -10.15 13.70
N VAL A 557 19.19 -11.12 14.61
CA VAL A 557 20.39 -11.94 14.77
C VAL A 557 20.64 -12.73 13.48
N GLN A 558 21.90 -12.83 13.06
CA GLN A 558 22.32 -13.55 11.86
C GLN A 558 23.54 -14.43 12.16
N PRO A 559 23.33 -15.64 12.71
CA PRO A 559 24.44 -16.52 13.11
C PRO A 559 25.37 -16.90 11.96
N LYS A 560 24.84 -16.96 10.72
CA LYS A 560 25.61 -17.30 9.50
C LYS A 560 26.75 -16.32 9.19
N ILE A 561 26.61 -15.06 9.61
CA ILE A 561 27.66 -14.03 9.46
C ILE A 561 28.30 -13.69 10.81
N GLY A 562 28.04 -14.49 11.85
CA GLY A 562 28.54 -14.26 13.20
C GLY A 562 27.86 -13.11 13.96
N PHE A 563 26.78 -12.51 13.45
CA PHE A 563 26.08 -11.42 14.15
C PHE A 563 25.15 -12.00 15.22
N THR A 564 25.67 -12.21 16.44
CA THR A 564 24.98 -12.83 17.59
C THR A 564 24.35 -11.80 18.55
N PHE A 565 23.54 -12.25 19.52
CA PHE A 565 22.98 -11.39 20.58
C PHE A 565 24.06 -10.60 21.34
N ALA A 566 25.14 -11.24 21.77
CA ALA A 566 26.24 -10.58 22.46
C ALA A 566 26.90 -9.47 21.61
N ILE A 567 27.10 -9.70 20.31
CA ILE A 567 27.65 -8.68 19.41
C ILE A 567 26.68 -7.51 19.22
N ALA A 568 25.39 -7.81 19.03
CA ALA A 568 24.36 -6.78 18.92
C ALA A 568 24.30 -5.91 20.19
N MET A 569 24.34 -6.53 21.37
CA MET A 569 24.37 -5.83 22.66
C MET A 569 25.56 -4.86 22.79
N ARG A 570 26.77 -5.32 22.47
CA ARG A 570 27.95 -4.45 22.49
C ARG A 570 27.86 -3.31 21.47
N ALA A 571 27.23 -3.55 20.33
CA ALA A 571 27.01 -2.51 19.33
C ALA A 571 25.99 -1.48 19.83
N PHE A 572 24.92 -1.91 20.50
CA PHE A 572 23.90 -1.02 21.07
C PHE A 572 24.49 -0.08 22.11
N LEU A 573 25.38 -0.54 22.99
CA LEU A 573 26.04 0.32 23.98
C LEU A 573 26.86 1.48 23.38
N ARG A 574 27.23 1.39 22.09
CA ARG A 574 27.89 2.47 21.34
C ARG A 574 26.93 3.27 20.46
N ALA A 575 25.66 2.88 20.41
CA ALA A 575 24.62 3.48 19.60
C ALA A 575 23.73 4.43 20.40
N ASP A 576 24.17 4.87 21.59
CA ASP A 576 23.48 5.82 22.46
C ASP A 576 22.02 5.41 22.78
N PRO A 577 21.78 4.20 23.32
CA PRO A 577 20.43 3.72 23.59
C PRO A 577 19.92 4.26 24.93
N ASP A 578 18.61 4.45 25.09
CA ASP A 578 17.98 4.59 26.40
C ASP A 578 17.45 3.24 26.89
N VAL A 579 16.90 2.46 25.95
CA VAL A 579 16.28 1.16 26.20
C VAL A 579 16.86 0.13 25.26
N ILE A 580 17.20 -1.03 25.81
CA ILE A 580 17.70 -2.18 25.06
C ILE A 580 16.76 -3.37 25.31
N MET A 581 16.30 -4.02 24.25
CA MET A 581 15.62 -5.32 24.36
C MET A 581 16.42 -6.41 23.67
N VAL A 582 16.67 -7.50 24.38
CA VAL A 582 17.30 -8.70 23.84
C VAL A 582 16.28 -9.82 23.87
N GLY A 583 16.02 -10.45 22.72
CA GLY A 583 15.03 -11.50 22.58
C GLY A 583 15.15 -12.57 23.67
N GLU A 584 16.37 -12.97 24.01
CA GLU A 584 16.64 -13.90 25.10
C GLU A 584 18.09 -13.83 25.60
N MET A 585 18.30 -14.20 26.87
CA MET A 585 19.62 -14.35 27.49
C MET A 585 19.96 -15.83 27.69
N ARG A 586 20.49 -16.48 26.65
CA ARG A 586 20.82 -17.92 26.73
C ARG A 586 22.18 -18.20 27.36
N ASP A 587 23.16 -17.35 27.04
CA ASP A 587 24.55 -17.52 27.41
C ASP A 587 25.01 -16.44 28.40
N LYS A 588 26.12 -16.74 29.08
CA LYS A 588 26.74 -15.87 30.09
C LYS A 588 27.14 -14.51 29.52
N GLU A 589 27.70 -14.50 28.31
CA GLU A 589 28.20 -13.29 27.68
C GLU A 589 27.08 -12.27 27.44
N THR A 590 25.94 -12.73 26.91
CA THR A 590 24.76 -11.91 26.67
C THR A 590 24.12 -11.44 27.99
N ALA A 591 24.03 -12.34 28.98
CA ALA A 591 23.48 -12.02 30.29
C ALA A 591 24.33 -10.97 31.03
N ASP A 592 25.65 -11.16 31.10
CA ASP A 592 26.58 -10.22 31.72
C ASP A 592 26.53 -8.85 31.04
N THR A 593 26.53 -8.81 29.70
CA THR A 593 26.46 -7.54 28.96
C THR A 593 25.13 -6.81 29.25
N GLY A 594 24.02 -7.53 29.42
CA GLY A 594 22.74 -6.93 29.79
C GLY A 594 22.70 -6.42 31.22
N ILE A 595 23.32 -7.13 32.16
CA ILE A 595 23.47 -6.67 33.55
C ILE A 595 24.36 -5.42 33.60
N GLU A 596 25.52 -5.43 32.95
CA GLU A 596 26.42 -4.27 32.86
C GLU A 596 25.72 -3.06 32.21
N ALA A 597 24.98 -3.27 31.11
CA ALA A 597 24.19 -2.22 30.48
C ALA A 597 23.20 -1.59 31.47
N SER A 598 22.52 -2.43 32.26
CA SER A 598 21.53 -1.95 33.23
C SER A 598 22.13 -1.17 34.40
N LEU A 599 23.33 -1.54 34.85
CA LEU A 599 24.08 -0.84 35.90
C LEU A 599 24.69 0.48 35.41
N THR A 600 24.89 0.59 34.09
CA THR A 600 25.47 1.79 33.43
C THR A 600 24.41 2.77 32.92
N GLY A 601 23.16 2.65 33.39
CA GLY A 601 22.12 3.65 33.14
C GLY A 601 21.16 3.33 32.01
N HIS A 602 21.14 2.09 31.51
CA HIS A 602 20.19 1.67 30.46
C HIS A 602 19.04 0.84 31.02
N LEU A 603 17.84 0.97 30.44
CA LEU A 603 16.74 0.06 30.76
C LEU A 603 16.81 -1.16 29.84
N VAL A 604 16.91 -2.36 30.42
CA VAL A 604 17.11 -3.61 29.69
C VAL A 604 15.89 -4.53 29.83
N PHE A 605 15.34 -4.96 28.71
CA PHE A 605 14.30 -5.99 28.64
C PHE A 605 14.88 -7.28 28.06
N SER A 606 14.56 -8.42 28.65
CA SER A 606 14.87 -9.70 28.02
C SER A 606 13.92 -10.83 28.42
N THR A 607 14.14 -12.01 27.83
CA THR A 607 13.42 -13.22 28.19
C THR A 607 14.34 -14.34 28.68
N LEU A 608 13.79 -15.18 29.55
CA LEU A 608 14.37 -16.46 29.97
C LEU A 608 13.31 -17.55 29.95
N HIS A 609 13.76 -18.79 29.80
CA HIS A 609 12.92 -19.98 29.78
C HIS A 609 12.88 -20.66 31.15
N THR A 610 12.39 -19.94 32.17
CA THR A 610 12.12 -20.50 33.51
C THR A 610 10.63 -20.69 33.73
N ASN A 611 10.25 -21.60 34.64
CA ASN A 611 8.85 -21.90 34.87
C ASN A 611 8.19 -20.84 35.76
N ASN A 612 8.93 -20.21 36.66
CA ASN A 612 8.41 -19.20 37.57
C ASN A 612 9.42 -18.07 37.81
N ALA A 613 8.97 -17.02 38.49
CA ALA A 613 9.77 -15.83 38.73
C ALA A 613 11.00 -16.12 39.61
N VAL A 614 10.89 -16.98 40.63
CA VAL A 614 11.98 -17.27 41.58
C VAL A 614 13.09 -18.11 40.95
N GLU A 615 12.72 -19.11 40.15
CA GLU A 615 13.66 -19.97 39.40
C GLU A 615 14.55 -19.17 38.44
N THR A 616 14.13 -17.96 38.06
CA THR A 616 14.94 -17.02 37.27
C THR A 616 16.23 -16.64 37.97
N VAL A 617 16.20 -16.47 39.29
CA VAL A 617 17.38 -16.17 40.10
C VAL A 617 18.35 -17.35 40.05
N THR A 618 17.86 -18.57 40.27
CA THR A 618 18.66 -19.79 40.16
C THR A 618 19.25 -19.93 38.75
N ARG A 619 18.46 -19.65 37.71
CA ARG A 619 18.93 -19.73 36.33
C ARG A 619 20.06 -18.75 36.02
N LEU A 620 20.00 -17.52 36.53
CA LEU A 620 21.08 -16.54 36.37
C LEU A 620 22.36 -17.00 37.08
N LEU A 621 22.24 -17.60 38.26
CA LEU A 621 23.36 -18.21 38.98
C LEU A 621 23.97 -19.38 38.19
N ASP A 622 23.14 -20.25 37.62
CA ASP A 622 23.58 -21.39 36.81
C ASP A 622 24.29 -20.98 35.51
N ILE A 623 23.85 -19.87 34.89
CA ILE A 623 24.53 -19.24 33.76
C ILE A 623 25.91 -18.69 34.17
N GLY A 624 26.12 -18.45 35.47
CA GLY A 624 27.36 -17.94 36.05
C GLY A 624 27.38 -16.43 36.22
N CYS A 625 26.22 -15.76 36.23
CA CYS A 625 26.14 -14.34 36.51
C CYS A 625 26.46 -14.04 37.99
N ASP A 626 27.14 -12.91 38.22
CA ASP A 626 27.49 -12.49 39.58
C ASP A 626 26.24 -12.12 40.41
N PRO A 627 26.02 -12.74 41.58
CA PRO A 627 24.83 -12.50 42.41
C PRO A 627 24.61 -11.05 42.80
N PHE A 628 25.69 -10.32 43.10
CA PHE A 628 25.60 -8.93 43.53
C PHE A 628 25.16 -8.05 42.36
N SER A 629 25.77 -8.24 41.20
CA SER A 629 25.53 -7.44 40.00
C SER A 629 24.09 -7.56 39.51
N PHE A 630 23.54 -8.79 39.38
CA PHE A 630 22.15 -8.92 38.92
C PHE A 630 21.13 -8.54 40.01
N SER A 631 21.47 -8.68 41.29
CA SER A 631 20.60 -8.26 42.39
C SER A 631 20.41 -6.74 42.42
N ASP A 632 21.45 -5.96 42.09
CA ASP A 632 21.37 -4.50 42.03
C ASP A 632 20.68 -4.01 40.75
N ALA A 633 20.90 -4.73 39.64
CA ALA A 633 20.30 -4.42 38.35
C ALA A 633 18.78 -4.69 38.26
N MET A 634 18.28 -5.74 38.92
CA MET A 634 16.96 -6.32 38.64
C MET A 634 15.78 -5.51 39.21
N LEU A 635 14.95 -4.98 38.30
CA LEU A 635 13.73 -4.27 38.65
C LEU A 635 12.54 -5.20 38.86
N GLY A 636 12.46 -6.29 38.10
CA GLY A 636 11.35 -7.22 38.20
C GLY A 636 11.41 -8.39 37.24
N VAL A 637 10.74 -9.48 37.63
CA VAL A 637 10.56 -10.69 36.82
C VAL A 637 9.07 -10.93 36.61
N LEU A 638 8.63 -10.89 35.35
CA LEU A 638 7.26 -11.19 34.95
C LEU A 638 7.18 -12.65 34.47
N ALA A 639 6.69 -13.54 35.33
CA ALA A 639 6.38 -14.91 34.94
C ALA A 639 4.99 -14.99 34.30
N GLN A 640 4.91 -15.53 33.08
CA GLN A 640 3.69 -15.53 32.29
C GLN A 640 3.30 -16.93 31.80
N ARG A 641 1.99 -17.14 31.67
CA ARG A 641 1.33 -18.25 30.98
C ARG A 641 0.13 -17.72 30.21
N LEU A 642 -0.27 -18.44 29.17
CA LEU A 642 -1.55 -18.21 28.49
C LEU A 642 -2.51 -19.33 28.86
N CYS A 643 -3.72 -18.96 29.23
CA CYS A 643 -4.83 -19.87 29.46
C CYS A 643 -5.86 -19.67 28.34
N LYS A 644 -6.48 -20.76 27.90
CA LYS A 644 -7.57 -20.70 26.93
C LYS A 644 -8.76 -19.96 27.56
N ARG A 645 -9.39 -19.06 26.80
CA ARG A 645 -10.62 -18.39 27.23
C ARG A 645 -11.80 -19.33 27.01
N ILE A 646 -12.83 -19.26 27.85
CA ILE A 646 -14.05 -20.04 27.64
C ILE A 646 -14.85 -19.40 26.50
N CYS A 647 -15.34 -20.22 25.57
CA CYS A 647 -16.14 -19.77 24.44
C CYS A 647 -17.39 -19.03 24.93
N LYS A 648 -17.61 -17.81 24.44
CA LYS A 648 -18.71 -16.95 24.90
C LYS A 648 -20.10 -17.50 24.56
N ASP A 649 -20.23 -18.23 23.46
CA ASP A 649 -21.51 -18.74 22.96
C ASP A 649 -21.97 -20.01 23.69
N CYS A 650 -21.04 -20.77 24.26
CA CYS A 650 -21.32 -22.05 24.90
C CYS A 650 -20.87 -22.13 26.36
N LYS A 651 -20.53 -20.98 26.95
CA LYS A 651 -20.22 -20.83 28.38
C LYS A 651 -21.45 -21.18 29.21
N GLU A 652 -21.28 -22.09 30.15
CA GLU A 652 -22.29 -22.45 31.15
C GLU A 652 -21.70 -22.35 32.55
N ASP A 653 -22.51 -21.88 33.51
CA ASP A 653 -22.16 -21.98 34.92
C ASP A 653 -22.46 -23.39 35.45
N TYR A 654 -21.61 -23.86 36.35
CA TYR A 654 -21.86 -25.08 37.11
C TYR A 654 -21.40 -24.90 38.54
N ARG A 655 -22.01 -25.68 39.43
CA ARG A 655 -21.52 -25.83 40.79
C ARG A 655 -20.45 -26.92 40.79
N PRO A 656 -19.20 -26.62 41.15
CA PRO A 656 -18.17 -27.64 41.26
C PRO A 656 -18.49 -28.61 42.38
N GLN A 657 -18.01 -29.84 42.25
CA GLN A 657 -18.09 -30.81 43.34
C GLN A 657 -17.18 -30.39 44.49
N ARG A 658 -17.44 -30.93 45.69
CA ARG A 658 -16.65 -30.59 46.87
C ARG A 658 -15.16 -30.86 46.68
N GLU A 659 -14.82 -31.95 46.01
CA GLU A 659 -13.45 -32.34 45.66
C GLU A 659 -12.75 -31.28 44.81
N GLU A 660 -13.40 -30.77 43.76
CA GLU A 660 -12.87 -29.73 42.88
C GLU A 660 -12.69 -28.38 43.62
N TYR A 661 -13.60 -28.06 44.55
CA TYR A 661 -13.43 -26.90 45.44
C TYR A 661 -12.23 -27.07 46.36
N ASP A 662 -12.08 -28.24 47.01
CA ASP A 662 -10.98 -28.52 47.92
C ASP A 662 -9.63 -28.53 47.18
N ASP A 663 -9.58 -28.99 45.92
CA ASP A 663 -8.40 -28.89 45.05
C ASP A 663 -8.00 -27.44 44.77
N LEU A 664 -8.97 -26.55 44.54
CA LEU A 664 -8.71 -25.11 44.38
C LEU A 664 -8.21 -24.48 45.68
N VAL A 665 -8.82 -24.82 46.83
CA VAL A 665 -8.37 -24.36 48.16
C VAL A 665 -6.93 -24.80 48.41
N HIS A 666 -6.61 -26.06 48.09
CA HIS A 666 -5.26 -26.59 48.23
C HIS A 666 -4.26 -25.87 47.31
N GLY A 667 -4.62 -25.68 46.04
CA GLY A 667 -3.76 -25.03 45.04
C GLY A 667 -3.46 -23.55 45.32
N TYR A 668 -4.43 -22.80 45.84
CA TYR A 668 -4.22 -21.42 46.28
C TYR A 668 -3.55 -21.32 47.66
N GLY A 669 -3.68 -22.37 48.48
CA GLY A 669 -3.31 -22.40 49.88
C GLY A 669 -4.42 -21.81 50.77
N ALA A 670 -4.79 -22.55 51.82
CA ALA A 670 -5.93 -22.21 52.68
C ALA A 670 -5.93 -20.74 53.20
N PRO A 671 -4.80 -20.17 53.69
CA PRO A 671 -4.79 -18.78 54.18
C PRO A 671 -5.02 -17.72 53.10
N TYR A 672 -4.75 -18.04 51.82
CA TYR A 672 -4.99 -17.14 50.69
C TYR A 672 -6.40 -17.33 50.12
N TRP A 673 -6.91 -18.55 50.13
CA TRP A 673 -8.28 -18.86 49.72
C TRP A 673 -9.30 -18.14 50.61
N GLU A 674 -9.11 -18.13 51.93
CA GLU A 674 -9.99 -17.40 52.86
C GLU A 674 -10.06 -15.90 52.53
N LYS A 675 -8.95 -15.29 52.09
CA LYS A 675 -8.91 -13.87 51.70
C LYS A 675 -9.67 -13.57 50.41
N LEU A 676 -9.90 -14.57 49.55
CA LEU A 676 -10.72 -14.41 48.36
C LEU A 676 -12.22 -14.33 48.70
N GLY A 677 -12.62 -14.77 49.91
CA GLY A 677 -14.03 -14.80 50.31
C GLY A 677 -14.86 -15.82 49.52
N ALA A 678 -14.21 -16.80 48.90
CA ALA A 678 -14.85 -17.81 48.06
C ALA A 678 -15.30 -19.02 48.90
N ALA A 679 -16.35 -18.86 49.73
CA ALA A 679 -16.88 -19.95 50.53
C ALA A 679 -17.59 -21.01 49.66
N TYR A 680 -17.56 -22.28 50.07
CA TYR A 680 -18.31 -23.34 49.39
C TYR A 680 -19.80 -23.27 49.77
N ASP A 681 -20.54 -22.37 49.12
CA ASP A 681 -21.98 -22.20 49.26
C ASP A 681 -22.71 -22.36 47.92
N ASP A 682 -24.01 -22.07 47.88
CA ASP A 682 -24.82 -22.16 46.65
C ASP A 682 -24.52 -21.03 45.65
N ALA A 683 -23.83 -19.97 46.07
CA ALA A 683 -23.42 -18.86 45.22
C ALA A 683 -22.07 -19.11 44.55
N PHE A 684 -21.25 -20.04 45.06
CA PHE A 684 -19.99 -20.43 44.44
C PHE A 684 -20.21 -21.18 43.12
N LYS A 685 -19.94 -20.48 42.01
CA LYS A 685 -20.11 -20.97 40.65
C LYS A 685 -18.81 -20.88 39.88
N LEU A 686 -18.50 -21.93 39.14
CA LEU A 686 -17.46 -21.94 38.11
C LEU A 686 -18.10 -21.96 36.73
N TYR A 687 -17.27 -21.77 35.71
CA TYR A 687 -17.73 -21.76 34.32
C TYR A 687 -16.93 -22.75 33.50
N ARG A 688 -17.60 -23.39 32.54
CA ARG A 688 -17.00 -24.26 31.53
C ARG A 688 -17.64 -24.02 30.18
N GLY A 689 -16.97 -24.41 29.11
CA GLY A 689 -17.57 -24.42 27.79
C GLY A 689 -18.10 -25.80 27.45
N LYS A 690 -19.38 -25.92 27.09
CA LYS A 690 -19.98 -27.20 26.69
C LYS A 690 -19.55 -27.70 25.31
N GLY A 691 -18.94 -26.82 24.50
CA GLY A 691 -18.62 -27.06 23.10
C GLY A 691 -19.79 -26.71 22.17
N CYS A 692 -19.53 -25.94 21.13
CA CYS A 692 -20.50 -25.57 20.10
C CYS A 692 -19.83 -25.47 18.72
N GLU A 693 -20.58 -25.16 17.68
CA GLU A 693 -20.03 -24.98 16.34
C GLU A 693 -19.02 -23.83 16.26
N THR A 694 -19.25 -22.71 16.98
CA THR A 694 -18.34 -21.56 16.99
C THR A 694 -16.92 -21.94 17.45
N CYS A 695 -16.81 -22.75 18.51
CA CYS A 695 -15.53 -23.20 19.05
C CYS A 695 -15.09 -24.57 18.55
N ASN A 696 -15.70 -25.11 17.49
CA ASN A 696 -15.41 -26.45 16.98
C ASN A 696 -15.47 -27.53 18.08
N LYS A 697 -16.44 -27.43 18.99
CA LYS A 697 -16.66 -28.35 20.12
C LYS A 697 -15.53 -28.41 21.17
N THR A 698 -14.56 -27.48 21.16
CA THR A 698 -13.48 -27.46 22.16
C THR A 698 -13.92 -26.91 23.52
N GLY A 699 -14.93 -26.02 23.53
CA GLY A 699 -15.37 -25.29 24.72
C GLY A 699 -14.59 -23.99 25.00
N PHE A 700 -13.57 -23.67 24.19
CA PHE A 700 -12.71 -22.50 24.36
C PHE A 700 -12.84 -21.52 23.19
#